data_AF-A0A814JZ42-F1
#
_entry.id   AF-A0A814JZ42-F1
#
_cell.length_a   1.000
_cell.length_b   1.000
_cell.length_c   1.000
_cell.angle_alpha   90.00
_cell.angle_beta   90.00
_cell.angle_gamma   90.00
#
_symmetry.space_group_name_H-M   'P 1'
#
loop_
_entity.id
_entity.type
_entity.pdbx_description
1 polymer ?
#
loop_
_entity_poly.entity_id
_entity_poly.type
_entity_poly.pdbx_seq_one_letter_code
_entity_poly.pdbx_strand_id
1 'polypeptide(L)'
;MAPITRLSLKRENNNISNSTDEIEGNNDKKLLEIKKQKTITTKKSKSPSLRIQLSAMTIPVLKNILRFNHQNPFGNKSDLLSRIIYMVGHGIYPRCPKCTRGRLKPRLHRRKNQSKYYCPGFPNSFRAPASYHQCDHVIDECKKEKFRFPSNLNLKINNLISVMNLLRLCHRIINPTRFSLNRQLQKLSIAPKTPLTSLSVGQELNGYIVKEITPIPEFRLTAIKLQHKLTGCQHLHIDREHKNNVWSVAFQTTPKDDTGVAHILEHTALCGSEKFPCRDPFFKMTNRSMATFMNAFTASDWTMYAFSTQNQKDYFNLMSIYLDAVLHPKLDEYDFMQEGWRLEHEKIDDPTSPIVIKGVVFNEMKGVFSNSHQVYARQVQNNLMPTSTYQYESGGDPEKIPILTWNALREFHTTHYHPSNGRFFTYGSFPLSDTLAFLNDYLHHYEQQKAEAISSKLIEESHWNKSRSVNITCSPQSFVVDPNKTTTVSVSYLLGSIRNTWETFLLNIVCSLLVESENSPFYKKLIIPNIGNSYSPDTGFGRHTLNTTFHVGLQDISKNDVDRVVKIIDETFQEVARKGFEQSQIDALLHQFELGIKHQDENFGLKIILGLIYSWIHDTDPIDSLQITKYLEKFNDEMTKNPRLLQDIVEKYFLKNNHKLIATMNIDEEYSEKKKQKESQLCQQLISQCKDKQLIYEKGLELQKRQSAPQNVDVLPTLSITDIDKKAIRVPIIQGQIGNTYVQLCEQPTNGIIYFRCLLNTFELPNELKSYLPLFINILTK
;
A
#
# COMPACT_ATOMS: atom_id res chain seq x y z
N MET A 1 7.07 -3.41 -12.03
CA MET A 1 6.20 -2.52 -12.84
C MET A 1 4.75 -2.49 -12.38
N ALA A 2 4.28 -1.30 -11.98
CA ALA A 2 2.86 -1.02 -11.81
C ALA A 2 2.16 -1.01 -13.19
N PRO A 3 0.85 -1.30 -13.28
CA PRO A 3 0.13 -1.23 -14.54
C PRO A 3 0.08 0.22 -15.01
N ILE A 4 0.08 0.44 -16.31
CA ILE A 4 -0.11 1.75 -16.90
C ILE A 4 -1.55 2.16 -16.61
N THR A 5 -1.70 3.31 -15.98
CA THR A 5 -2.99 3.94 -15.74
C THR A 5 -3.26 4.90 -16.88
N ARG A 6 -4.48 4.89 -17.44
CA ARG A 6 -4.88 5.94 -18.37
C ARG A 6 -4.69 7.31 -17.71
N LEU A 7 -3.69 8.06 -18.16
CA LEU A 7 -3.48 9.42 -17.67
C LEU A 7 -4.62 10.28 -18.18
N SER A 8 -5.40 10.88 -17.28
CA SER A 8 -6.24 12.01 -17.66
C SER A 8 -5.30 13.18 -17.93
N LEU A 9 -4.69 13.21 -19.12
CA LEU A 9 -4.18 14.47 -19.65
C LEU A 9 -5.38 15.40 -19.64
N LYS A 10 -5.41 16.35 -18.70
CA LYS A 10 -6.30 17.50 -18.80
C LYS A 10 -6.03 18.05 -20.19
N ARG A 11 -7.03 17.93 -21.07
CA ARG A 11 -7.03 18.51 -22.40
C ARG A 11 -6.99 20.03 -22.20
N GLU A 12 -5.82 20.57 -21.93
CA GLU A 12 -5.58 22.00 -21.99
C GLU A 12 -5.47 22.34 -23.47
N ASN A 13 -6.44 23.13 -23.93
CA ASN A 13 -6.35 23.82 -25.20
C ASN A 13 -5.02 24.57 -25.23
N ASN A 14 -4.19 24.23 -26.22
CA ASN A 14 -3.01 25.02 -26.57
C ASN A 14 -3.43 26.48 -26.79
N ASN A 15 -3.08 27.35 -25.85
CA ASN A 15 -2.85 28.77 -26.11
C ASN A 15 -1.66 29.22 -25.26
N ILE A 16 -0.65 29.69 -26.00
CA ILE A 16 0.67 30.16 -25.61
C ILE A 16 0.60 31.39 -24.69
N SER A 17 1.43 31.43 -23.64
CA SER A 17 2.34 32.58 -23.39
C SER A 17 3.32 32.30 -22.24
N ASN A 18 4.60 32.26 -22.61
CA ASN A 18 5.76 32.38 -21.71
C ASN A 18 5.75 33.75 -21.01
N SER A 19 6.01 33.77 -19.70
CA SER A 19 6.75 34.85 -19.03
C SER A 19 7.09 34.45 -17.59
N THR A 20 8.29 33.94 -17.37
CA THR A 20 8.96 33.96 -16.06
C THR A 20 9.99 35.06 -16.13
N ASP A 21 9.70 36.21 -15.50
CA ASP A 21 10.68 37.26 -15.26
C ASP A 21 11.14 37.24 -13.80
N GLU A 22 12.46 37.33 -13.71
CA GLU A 22 13.37 37.52 -12.59
C GLU A 22 12.96 38.64 -11.63
N ILE A 23 13.08 38.42 -10.32
CA ILE A 23 13.50 39.46 -9.37
C ILE A 23 14.36 38.81 -8.26
N GLU A 24 15.67 38.76 -8.49
CA GLU A 24 16.67 38.86 -7.43
C GLU A 24 17.35 40.23 -7.56
N GLY A 25 17.52 40.94 -6.44
CA GLY A 25 18.45 42.07 -6.41
C GLY A 25 18.20 43.12 -5.33
N ASN A 26 19.15 43.18 -4.40
CA ASN A 26 19.53 44.30 -3.54
C ASN A 26 18.62 44.67 -2.35
N ASN A 27 19.12 44.38 -1.14
CA ASN A 27 19.79 45.46 -0.42
C ASN A 27 20.88 44.95 0.53
N ASP A 28 22.05 45.49 0.27
CA ASP A 28 23.32 45.33 0.93
C ASP A 28 23.37 46.20 2.21
N LYS A 29 24.13 45.73 3.21
CA LYS A 29 24.82 46.54 4.24
C LYS A 29 24.01 47.48 5.14
N LYS A 30 23.80 47.05 6.39
CA LYS A 30 24.08 47.89 7.57
C LYS A 30 24.28 47.10 8.86
N LEU A 31 25.37 47.43 9.53
CA LEU A 31 25.78 47.11 10.91
C LEU A 31 26.45 45.75 11.19
N LEU A 32 27.77 45.80 10.96
CA LEU A 32 28.81 45.25 11.81
C LEU A 32 28.70 45.77 13.27
N GLU A 33 29.27 44.99 14.20
CA GLU A 33 29.61 45.30 15.60
C GLU A 33 28.53 45.15 16.69
N ILE A 34 28.62 44.03 17.43
CA ILE A 34 29.05 43.96 18.84
C ILE A 34 28.76 42.52 19.31
N LYS A 35 29.81 41.75 19.65
CA LYS A 35 29.81 40.79 20.78
C LYS A 35 31.16 40.10 20.92
N LYS A 36 31.95 40.55 21.90
CA LYS A 36 32.90 39.70 22.63
C LYS A 36 32.35 39.43 24.03
N GLN A 37 32.52 38.18 24.45
CA GLN A 37 32.45 37.63 25.81
C GLN A 37 31.06 37.51 26.48
N LYS A 38 30.59 36.27 26.63
CA LYS A 38 30.65 35.53 27.91
C LYS A 38 30.08 34.11 27.78
N THR A 39 30.90 33.19 28.22
CA THR A 39 30.65 31.78 28.53
C THR A 39 29.49 31.63 29.52
N ILE A 40 28.40 30.95 29.15
CA ILE A 40 27.51 30.26 30.09
C ILE A 40 27.04 28.97 29.43
N THR A 41 27.57 27.86 29.95
CA THR A 41 27.05 26.50 29.77
C THR A 41 25.73 26.32 30.54
N THR A 42 24.93 25.34 30.10
CA THR A 42 23.78 24.70 30.79
C THR A 42 22.42 25.41 30.58
N LYS A 43 21.27 24.75 30.33
CA LYS A 43 20.76 23.42 30.73
C LYS A 43 19.57 23.02 29.82
N LYS A 44 19.60 21.83 29.21
CA LYS A 44 18.40 21.15 28.68
C LYS A 44 17.57 20.62 29.85
N SER A 45 16.32 21.05 29.99
CA SER A 45 15.39 20.50 30.99
C SER A 45 14.67 19.25 30.46
N LYS A 46 15.20 18.06 30.73
CA LYS A 46 14.42 16.81 30.74
C LYS A 46 14.19 16.43 32.20
N SER A 47 12.94 16.34 32.66
CA SER A 47 12.65 15.81 33.99
C SER A 47 12.96 14.31 34.01
N PRO A 48 13.85 13.80 34.91
CA PRO A 48 14.16 12.38 34.97
C PRO A 48 12.97 11.56 35.46
N SER A 49 12.89 10.28 35.04
CA SER A 49 11.90 9.34 35.57
C SER A 49 12.02 9.20 37.09
N LEU A 50 10.91 8.94 37.79
CA LEU A 50 10.88 8.79 39.26
C LEU A 50 11.94 7.79 39.78
N ARG A 51 12.21 6.73 39.01
CA ARG A 51 13.23 5.73 39.32
C ARG A 51 14.64 6.32 39.33
N ILE A 52 14.96 7.21 38.38
CA ILE A 52 16.25 7.91 38.28
C ILE A 52 16.42 8.88 39.46
N GLN A 53 15.36 9.61 39.83
CA GLN A 53 15.39 10.53 40.96
C GLN A 53 15.57 9.80 42.30
N LEU A 54 14.88 8.67 42.50
CA LEU A 54 15.01 7.88 43.73
C LEU A 54 16.34 7.10 43.78
N SER A 55 16.88 6.64 42.65
CA SER A 55 18.15 5.90 42.63
C SER A 55 19.35 6.74 43.05
N ALA A 56 19.27 8.06 42.84
CA ALA A 56 20.26 9.03 43.28
C ALA A 56 20.28 9.24 44.81
N MET A 57 19.25 8.79 45.56
CA MET A 57 19.17 8.96 47.01
C MET A 57 20.01 7.93 47.77
N THR A 58 20.45 8.30 48.97
CA THR A 58 21.16 7.39 49.88
C THR A 58 20.20 6.42 50.57
N ILE A 59 20.69 5.25 50.99
CA ILE A 59 19.90 4.24 51.71
C ILE A 59 19.17 4.83 52.94
N PRO A 60 19.80 5.66 53.79
CA PRO A 60 19.10 6.29 54.92
C PRO A 60 17.89 7.12 54.51
N VAL A 61 17.98 7.86 53.40
CA VAL A 61 16.87 8.68 52.87
C VAL A 61 15.72 7.78 52.40
N LEU A 62 16.01 6.71 51.66
CA LEU A 62 14.99 5.74 51.22
C LEU A 62 14.31 5.05 52.41
N LYS A 63 15.08 4.69 53.44
CA LYS A 63 14.54 4.15 54.70
C LYS A 63 13.65 5.17 55.41
N ASN A 64 14.01 6.45 55.40
CA ASN A 64 13.22 7.53 55.99
C ASN A 64 11.88 7.72 55.26
N ILE A 65 11.87 7.69 53.93
CA ILE A 65 10.64 7.74 53.11
C ILE A 65 9.69 6.59 53.49
N LEU A 66 10.22 5.37 53.65
CA LEU A 66 9.41 4.23 54.07
C LEU A 66 8.91 4.37 55.51
N ARG A 67 9.73 4.86 56.44
CA ARG A 67 9.31 5.13 57.83
C ARG A 67 8.21 6.20 57.91
N PHE A 68 8.31 7.25 57.10
CA PHE A 68 7.30 8.31 57.00
C PHE A 68 5.92 7.75 56.59
N ASN A 69 5.92 6.72 55.74
CA ASN A 69 4.72 6.00 55.33
C ASN A 69 4.39 4.79 56.23
N HIS A 70 5.06 4.66 57.37
CA HIS A 70 4.98 3.54 58.31
C HIS A 70 5.12 2.17 57.61
N GLN A 71 6.15 2.04 56.76
CA GLN A 71 6.52 0.84 56.02
C GLN A 71 7.83 0.26 56.53
N ASN A 72 8.04 -1.04 56.27
CA ASN A 72 9.26 -1.73 56.65
C ASN A 72 10.49 -1.10 55.95
N PRO A 73 11.47 -0.56 56.70
CA PRO A 73 12.67 0.07 56.15
C PRO A 73 13.86 -0.90 56.02
N PHE A 74 13.67 -2.22 56.17
CA PHE A 74 14.72 -3.23 56.01
C PHE A 74 14.80 -3.72 54.55
N GLY A 75 16.02 -4.00 54.10
CA GLY A 75 16.37 -4.41 52.74
C GLY A 75 17.59 -3.66 52.20
N ASN A 76 18.12 -4.16 51.08
CA ASN A 76 19.19 -3.48 50.33
C ASN A 76 18.60 -2.29 49.52
N LYS A 77 19.46 -1.48 48.87
CA LYS A 77 19.01 -0.28 48.15
C LYS A 77 17.97 -0.60 47.06
N SER A 78 18.14 -1.72 46.34
CA SER A 78 17.22 -2.17 45.28
C SER A 78 15.85 -2.55 45.84
N ASP A 79 15.82 -3.24 46.99
CA ASP A 79 14.57 -3.63 47.67
C ASP A 79 13.78 -2.39 48.11
N LEU A 80 14.47 -1.41 48.70
CA LEU A 80 13.85 -0.17 49.17
C LEU A 80 13.29 0.64 47.99
N LEU A 81 14.05 0.75 46.90
CA LEU A 81 13.64 1.43 45.65
C LEU A 81 12.39 0.79 45.04
N SER A 82 12.43 -0.52 44.82
CA SER A 82 11.34 -1.28 44.21
C SER A 82 10.06 -1.15 45.04
N ARG A 83 10.20 -1.18 46.37
CA ARG A 83 9.09 -1.07 47.31
C ARG A 83 8.46 0.33 47.31
N ILE A 84 9.26 1.39 47.27
CA ILE A 84 8.77 2.78 47.16
C ILE A 84 8.06 2.99 45.83
N ILE A 85 8.67 2.59 44.71
CA ILE A 85 8.10 2.75 43.36
C ILE A 85 6.76 2.01 43.26
N TYR A 86 6.71 0.77 43.77
CA TYR A 86 5.48 -0.02 43.79
C TYR A 86 4.36 0.69 44.57
N MET A 87 4.64 1.21 45.78
CA MET A 87 3.62 1.86 46.60
C MET A 87 3.19 3.23 46.08
N VAL A 88 4.10 3.99 45.43
CA VAL A 88 3.71 5.20 44.69
C VAL A 88 2.71 4.85 43.59
N GLY A 89 2.98 3.77 42.85
CA GLY A 89 2.14 3.32 41.75
C GLY A 89 0.89 2.54 42.14
N HIS A 90 0.76 2.02 43.36
CA HIS A 90 -0.32 1.12 43.78
C HIS A 90 -1.05 1.51 45.07
N GLY A 91 -0.57 2.53 45.80
CA GLY A 91 -1.08 2.92 47.12
C GLY A 91 -0.63 1.98 48.24
N ILE A 92 -0.89 2.38 49.48
CA ILE A 92 -0.52 1.66 50.70
C ILE A 92 -1.77 1.02 51.31
N TYR A 93 -1.70 -0.24 51.75
CA TYR A 93 -2.79 -0.84 52.51
C TYR A 93 -2.91 -0.20 53.88
N PRO A 94 -4.11 0.26 54.31
CA PRO A 94 -4.30 0.91 55.60
C PRO A 94 -3.98 -0.02 56.77
N ARG A 95 -3.80 0.58 57.95
CA ARG A 95 -3.68 -0.19 59.19
C ARG A 95 -5.02 -0.88 59.49
N CYS A 96 -4.93 -2.07 60.07
CA CYS A 96 -6.06 -2.85 60.52
C CYS A 96 -6.82 -2.05 61.59
N PRO A 97 -8.13 -1.80 61.42
CA PRO A 97 -8.89 -1.03 62.39
C PRO A 97 -9.01 -1.77 63.73
N LYS A 98 -8.93 -3.11 63.75
CA LYS A 98 -9.01 -3.91 64.98
C LYS A 98 -7.76 -3.83 65.85
N CYS A 99 -6.57 -4.03 65.28
CA CYS A 99 -5.34 -4.08 66.07
C CYS A 99 -4.46 -2.83 65.96
N THR A 100 -4.88 -1.87 65.12
CA THR A 100 -4.28 -0.54 64.86
C THR A 100 -2.80 -0.53 64.43
N ARG A 101 -2.12 -1.68 64.41
CA ARG A 101 -0.69 -1.84 64.12
C ARG A 101 -0.40 -2.72 62.91
N GLY A 102 -1.07 -3.87 62.76
CA GLY A 102 -0.95 -4.70 61.56
C GLY A 102 -1.58 -4.01 60.34
N ARG A 103 -1.09 -4.25 59.11
CA ARG A 103 -1.70 -3.70 57.88
C ARG A 103 -2.47 -4.80 57.14
N LEU A 104 -3.59 -4.42 56.54
CA LEU A 104 -4.44 -5.35 55.81
C LEU A 104 -3.74 -5.86 54.54
N LYS A 105 -3.98 -7.12 54.18
CA LYS A 105 -3.48 -7.75 52.95
C LYS A 105 -4.60 -8.52 52.26
N PRO A 106 -4.58 -8.63 50.93
CA PRO A 106 -5.57 -9.43 50.21
C PRO A 106 -5.40 -10.92 50.55
N ARG A 107 -6.51 -11.61 50.83
CA ARG A 107 -6.58 -13.07 50.99
C ARG A 107 -6.91 -13.68 49.62
N LEU A 108 -5.95 -14.35 48.99
CA LEU A 108 -6.16 -14.99 47.68
C LEU A 108 -7.03 -16.25 47.84
N HIS A 109 -8.31 -16.18 47.44
CA HIS A 109 -9.15 -17.38 47.29
C HIS A 109 -9.38 -17.69 45.80
N ARG A 110 -9.00 -18.90 45.38
CA ARG A 110 -8.97 -19.35 43.98
C ARG A 110 -10.33 -19.57 43.30
N ARG A 111 -11.49 -19.35 43.95
CA ARG A 111 -12.79 -19.80 43.40
C ARG A 111 -14.03 -18.90 43.54
N LYS A 112 -13.97 -17.71 44.17
CA LYS A 112 -15.11 -16.76 44.17
C LYS A 112 -14.61 -15.31 44.13
N ASN A 113 -15.22 -14.48 43.28
CA ASN A 113 -14.80 -13.11 42.94
C ASN A 113 -15.03 -12.06 44.05
N GLN A 114 -14.83 -12.43 45.33
CA GLN A 114 -14.89 -11.51 46.48
C GLN A 114 -13.51 -11.41 47.14
N SER A 115 -12.90 -10.22 47.06
CA SER A 115 -11.55 -9.96 47.59
C SER A 115 -11.60 -9.67 49.09
N LYS A 116 -11.59 -10.70 49.94
CA LYS A 116 -11.49 -10.48 51.39
C LYS A 116 -10.08 -10.04 51.79
N TYR A 117 -9.95 -8.96 52.55
CA TYR A 117 -8.68 -8.49 53.12
C TYR A 117 -8.56 -8.95 54.56
N TYR A 118 -7.40 -9.45 54.96
CA TYR A 118 -7.15 -9.88 56.34
C TYR A 118 -5.94 -9.18 56.92
N CYS A 119 -5.94 -8.95 58.22
CA CYS A 119 -4.75 -8.56 58.95
C CYS A 119 -3.95 -9.83 59.25
N PRO A 120 -2.64 -9.89 58.95
CA PRO A 120 -1.83 -11.04 59.35
C PRO A 120 -1.41 -10.96 60.82
N GLY A 121 -1.61 -9.82 61.50
CA GLY A 121 -0.99 -9.51 62.79
C GLY A 121 0.19 -8.54 62.68
N PHE A 122 0.93 -8.35 63.77
CA PHE A 122 2.16 -7.56 63.80
C PHE A 122 3.16 -8.07 64.85
N PRO A 123 4.48 -7.86 64.67
CA PRO A 123 5.48 -8.25 65.66
C PRO A 123 5.44 -7.34 66.90
N ASN A 124 5.60 -7.91 68.10
CA ASN A 124 5.65 -7.14 69.35
C ASN A 124 7.03 -6.49 69.54
N SER A 125 7.14 -5.20 69.18
CA SER A 125 8.26 -4.30 69.46
C SER A 125 9.61 -4.60 68.76
N PHE A 126 10.38 -3.54 68.54
CA PHE A 126 11.52 -3.46 67.60
C PHE A 126 12.81 -4.18 68.04
N ARG A 127 12.79 -5.02 69.07
CA ARG A 127 13.99 -5.73 69.58
C ARG A 127 13.66 -7.13 70.15
N ALA A 128 13.23 -8.06 69.29
CA ALA A 128 13.51 -9.52 69.36
C ALA A 128 12.56 -10.29 68.41
N PRO A 129 12.99 -11.35 67.69
CA PRO A 129 12.21 -11.93 66.59
C PRO A 129 11.10 -12.93 66.99
N ALA A 130 10.75 -13.09 68.28
CA ALA A 130 10.08 -14.32 68.72
C ALA A 130 8.61 -14.21 69.20
N SER A 131 7.97 -13.03 69.20
CA SER A 131 6.53 -12.95 69.52
C SER A 131 5.74 -12.12 68.51
N TYR A 132 4.78 -12.78 67.84
CA TYR A 132 3.93 -12.19 66.81
C TYR A 132 2.50 -12.07 67.34
N HIS A 133 1.97 -10.86 67.43
CA HIS A 133 0.57 -10.68 67.77
C HIS A 133 -0.29 -11.08 66.57
N GLN A 134 -1.00 -12.20 66.70
CA GLN A 134 -1.97 -12.66 65.70
C GLN A 134 -3.22 -11.79 65.75
N CYS A 135 -3.74 -11.38 64.59
CA CYS A 135 -4.95 -10.56 64.48
C CYS A 135 -5.80 -11.07 63.32
N ASP A 136 -6.84 -11.87 63.60
CA ASP A 136 -7.64 -12.51 62.54
C ASP A 136 -8.76 -11.60 61.99
N HIS A 137 -8.50 -10.29 61.91
CA HIS A 137 -9.50 -9.36 61.40
C HIS A 137 -9.60 -9.46 59.88
N VAL A 138 -10.81 -9.62 59.35
CA VAL A 138 -11.11 -9.72 57.92
C VAL A 138 -12.16 -8.67 57.54
N ILE A 139 -11.97 -7.99 56.42
CA ILE A 139 -12.93 -7.05 55.84
C ILE A 139 -13.14 -7.33 54.35
N ASP A 140 -14.34 -7.03 53.84
CA ASP A 140 -14.71 -7.35 52.46
C ASP A 140 -14.23 -6.31 51.44
N GLU A 141 -14.02 -5.05 51.85
CA GLU A 141 -13.50 -3.99 50.99
C GLU A 141 -12.43 -3.15 51.71
N CYS A 142 -11.36 -2.78 50.99
CA CYS A 142 -10.23 -2.03 51.55
C CYS A 142 -9.78 -0.91 50.60
N LYS A 143 -9.94 0.36 51.02
CA LYS A 143 -9.48 1.52 50.26
C LYS A 143 -8.02 1.83 50.63
N LYS A 144 -7.11 1.70 49.66
CA LYS A 144 -5.68 2.00 49.86
C LYS A 144 -5.43 3.49 50.12
N GLU A 145 -4.54 3.78 51.06
CA GLU A 145 -4.03 5.12 51.36
C GLU A 145 -3.08 5.60 50.24
N LYS A 146 -3.04 6.90 49.97
CA LYS A 146 -2.05 7.47 49.04
C LYS A 146 -0.66 7.48 49.69
N PHE A 147 0.36 7.04 48.96
CA PHE A 147 1.76 7.16 49.36
C PHE A 147 2.17 8.63 49.38
N ARG A 148 2.86 9.07 50.44
CA ARG A 148 3.27 10.48 50.63
C ARG A 148 4.79 10.59 50.71
N PHE A 149 5.34 11.71 50.25
CA PHE A 149 6.75 12.03 50.47
C PHE A 149 6.89 13.01 51.64
N PRO A 150 7.95 12.91 52.45
CA PRO A 150 8.30 13.95 53.43
C PRO A 150 8.39 15.32 52.75
N SER A 151 7.84 16.37 53.39
CA SER A 151 7.75 17.72 52.82
C SER A 151 9.11 18.37 52.50
N ASN A 152 10.19 17.88 53.11
CA ASN A 152 11.56 18.31 52.87
C ASN A 152 12.24 17.61 51.66
N LEU A 153 11.56 16.70 50.96
CA LEU A 153 12.04 16.12 49.71
C LEU A 153 11.49 16.90 48.50
N ASN A 154 12.38 17.63 47.82
CA ASN A 154 12.05 18.45 46.66
C ASN A 154 11.93 17.60 45.38
N LEU A 155 10.87 16.79 45.27
CA LEU A 155 10.60 15.95 44.10
C LEU A 155 9.48 16.55 43.25
N LYS A 156 9.75 16.82 41.95
CA LYS A 156 8.75 17.31 40.97
C LYS A 156 7.75 16.20 40.59
N ILE A 157 6.90 15.76 41.53
CA ILE A 157 6.04 14.56 41.40
C ILE A 157 4.64 14.86 40.83
N ASN A 158 4.20 16.12 40.81
CA ASN A 158 2.81 16.45 40.51
C ASN A 158 2.34 16.11 39.08
N ASN A 159 3.25 15.96 38.10
CA ASN A 159 2.88 15.59 36.72
C ASN A 159 2.73 14.07 36.49
N LEU A 160 3.34 13.21 37.31
CA LEU A 160 3.32 11.75 37.12
C LEU A 160 2.06 11.08 37.69
N ILE A 161 1.48 11.65 38.74
CA ILE A 161 0.23 11.14 39.35
C ILE A 161 -0.97 11.32 38.39
N SER A 162 -0.94 12.36 37.54
CA SER A 162 -1.94 12.61 36.49
C SER A 162 -1.93 11.50 35.42
N VAL A 163 -0.74 11.17 34.89
CA VAL A 163 -0.58 10.15 33.84
C VAL A 163 -0.90 8.74 34.33
N MET A 164 -0.56 8.40 35.58
CA MET A 164 -0.91 7.10 36.16
C MET A 164 -2.39 6.96 36.50
N ASN A 165 -3.07 8.06 36.85
CA ASN A 165 -4.53 8.05 37.02
C ASN A 165 -5.24 7.91 35.66
N LEU A 166 -4.69 8.48 34.59
CA LEU A 166 -5.18 8.27 33.22
C LEU A 166 -5.03 6.81 32.78
N LEU A 167 -3.86 6.20 33.00
CA LEU A 167 -3.63 4.79 32.70
C LEU A 167 -4.53 3.86 33.54
N ARG A 168 -4.85 4.21 34.79
CA ARG A 168 -5.82 3.47 35.62
C ARG A 168 -7.26 3.67 35.18
N LEU A 169 -7.61 4.83 34.61
CA LEU A 169 -8.91 5.07 34.01
C LEU A 169 -9.05 4.22 32.73
N CYS A 170 -8.03 4.20 31.87
CA CYS A 170 -7.96 3.31 30.71
C CYS A 170 -7.98 1.83 31.10
N HIS A 171 -7.26 1.42 32.16
CA HIS A 171 -7.23 0.02 32.60
C HIS A 171 -8.52 -0.44 33.31
N ARG A 172 -9.28 0.49 33.93
CA ARG A 172 -10.62 0.22 34.45
C ARG A 172 -11.69 0.17 33.35
N ILE A 173 -11.49 0.91 32.25
CA ILE A 173 -12.35 0.83 31.06
C ILE A 173 -12.07 -0.47 30.28
N ILE A 174 -10.84 -1.02 30.36
CA ILE A 174 -10.41 -2.23 29.63
C ILE A 174 -10.67 -3.55 30.40
N ASN A 175 -11.14 -3.52 31.66
CA ASN A 175 -11.48 -4.72 32.42
C ASN A 175 -12.84 -4.64 33.12
N PRO A 176 -13.95 -5.03 32.45
CA PRO A 176 -15.03 -5.73 33.10
C PRO A 176 -14.67 -7.22 33.14
N THR A 177 -14.66 -7.78 34.35
CA THR A 177 -14.72 -9.21 34.67
C THR A 177 -15.01 -10.15 33.50
N ARG A 178 -13.99 -10.93 33.11
CA ARG A 178 -14.16 -12.25 32.45
C ARG A 178 -15.28 -13.00 33.19
N PHE A 179 -16.24 -13.57 32.45
CA PHE A 179 -17.55 -14.11 32.88
C PHE A 179 -18.74 -13.14 32.81
N SER A 180 -19.03 -12.65 31.59
CA SER A 180 -20.42 -12.48 31.08
C SER A 180 -20.46 -12.13 29.59
N LEU A 181 -19.32 -11.79 28.97
CA LEU A 181 -19.27 -11.42 27.55
C LEU A 181 -19.69 -12.51 26.55
N ASN A 182 -19.72 -13.81 26.89
CA ASN A 182 -20.21 -14.83 25.94
C ASN A 182 -21.71 -14.77 25.66
N ARG A 183 -22.53 -14.11 26.51
CA ARG A 183 -23.98 -13.94 26.26
C ARG A 183 -24.37 -12.60 25.63
N GLN A 184 -23.49 -11.60 25.68
CA GLN A 184 -23.73 -10.29 25.04
C GLN A 184 -22.89 -10.07 23.77
N LEU A 185 -21.76 -10.76 23.59
CA LEU A 185 -21.07 -10.84 22.29
C LEU A 185 -21.88 -11.66 21.26
N GLN A 186 -22.79 -12.54 21.71
CA GLN A 186 -23.81 -13.14 20.84
C GLN A 186 -24.97 -12.18 20.49
N LYS A 187 -25.09 -11.02 21.16
CA LYS A 187 -26.16 -10.04 20.90
C LYS A 187 -25.68 -8.75 20.19
N LEU A 188 -24.37 -8.62 19.98
CA LEU A 188 -23.75 -7.54 19.20
C LEU A 188 -22.87 -8.07 18.06
N SER A 189 -23.12 -9.31 17.62
CA SER A 189 -22.95 -9.60 16.20
C SER A 189 -23.94 -8.71 15.46
N ILE A 190 -23.46 -7.62 14.87
CA ILE A 190 -24.18 -7.03 13.73
C ILE A 190 -24.07 -8.10 12.65
N ALA A 191 -25.02 -9.03 12.68
CA ALA A 191 -25.31 -9.85 11.53
C ALA A 191 -25.68 -8.87 10.40
N PRO A 192 -25.17 -9.09 9.18
CA PRO A 192 -25.55 -8.27 8.03
C PRO A 192 -27.08 -8.21 7.96
N LYS A 193 -27.63 -7.00 7.84
CA LYS A 193 -29.07 -6.82 7.69
C LYS A 193 -29.40 -7.18 6.24
N THR A 194 -30.17 -8.28 6.09
CA THR A 194 -30.59 -9.03 4.87
C THR A 194 -29.55 -10.00 4.29
N PRO A 195 -29.95 -11.22 3.84
CA PRO A 195 -29.29 -12.44 4.26
C PRO A 195 -28.34 -13.03 3.21
N LEU A 196 -27.02 -12.94 3.46
CA LEU A 196 -26.07 -13.97 3.03
C LEU A 196 -26.48 -15.38 3.51
N THR A 197 -27.32 -15.47 4.56
CA THR A 197 -27.85 -16.71 5.11
C THR A 197 -28.80 -17.49 4.19
N SER A 198 -29.18 -16.96 3.02
CA SER A 198 -30.00 -17.69 2.03
C SER A 198 -29.23 -18.19 0.80
N LEU A 199 -27.95 -17.84 0.65
CA LEU A 199 -27.15 -18.30 -0.48
C LEU A 199 -26.54 -19.67 -0.18
N SER A 200 -26.70 -20.62 -1.10
CA SER A 200 -26.11 -21.96 -0.99
C SER A 200 -25.21 -22.29 -2.17
N VAL A 201 -24.13 -23.03 -1.93
CA VAL A 201 -23.27 -23.55 -3.00
C VAL A 201 -24.10 -24.43 -3.93
N GLY A 202 -23.94 -24.24 -5.24
CA GLY A 202 -24.71 -24.90 -6.30
C GLY A 202 -26.01 -24.16 -6.69
N GLN A 203 -26.42 -23.14 -5.95
CA GLN A 203 -27.60 -22.34 -6.30
C GLN A 203 -27.37 -21.57 -7.60
N GLU A 204 -28.40 -21.58 -8.46
CA GLU A 204 -28.46 -20.73 -9.65
C GLU A 204 -29.12 -19.39 -9.32
N LEU A 205 -28.49 -18.30 -9.74
CA LEU A 205 -28.92 -16.91 -9.51
C LEU A 205 -28.66 -16.12 -10.77
N ASN A 206 -29.74 -15.73 -11.46
CA ASN A 206 -29.68 -14.87 -12.65
C ASN A 206 -28.60 -15.30 -13.65
N GLY A 207 -28.56 -16.59 -14.01
CA GLY A 207 -27.58 -17.13 -14.97
C GLY A 207 -26.20 -17.49 -14.38
N TYR A 208 -25.97 -17.27 -13.08
CA TYR A 208 -24.74 -17.65 -12.38
C TYR A 208 -24.96 -18.83 -11.44
N ILE A 209 -23.92 -19.65 -11.26
CA ILE A 209 -23.88 -20.74 -10.28
C ILE A 209 -22.93 -20.33 -9.15
N VAL A 210 -23.41 -20.39 -7.91
CA VAL A 210 -22.56 -20.19 -6.73
C VAL A 210 -21.62 -21.38 -6.57
N LYS A 211 -20.30 -21.14 -6.59
CA LYS A 211 -19.27 -22.17 -6.46
C LYS A 211 -18.71 -22.29 -5.05
N GLU A 212 -18.57 -21.17 -4.37
CA GLU A 212 -17.97 -21.12 -3.04
C GLU A 212 -18.49 -19.91 -2.27
N ILE A 213 -18.69 -20.08 -0.96
CA ILE A 213 -19.02 -19.00 -0.03
C ILE A 213 -18.07 -19.13 1.17
N THR A 214 -17.19 -18.15 1.34
CA THR A 214 -16.11 -18.22 2.32
C THR A 214 -16.09 -16.95 3.16
N PRO A 215 -16.49 -17.02 4.46
CA PRO A 215 -16.32 -15.93 5.39
C PRO A 215 -14.84 -15.63 5.65
N ILE A 216 -14.46 -14.35 5.67
CA ILE A 216 -13.09 -13.89 5.96
C ILE A 216 -13.14 -12.89 7.12
N PRO A 217 -13.18 -13.37 8.37
CA PRO A 217 -13.41 -12.54 9.55
C PRO A 217 -12.36 -11.45 9.78
N GLU A 218 -11.10 -11.67 9.39
CA GLU A 218 -10.00 -10.72 9.52
C GLU A 218 -10.26 -9.40 8.78
N PHE A 219 -11.02 -9.49 7.68
CA PHE A 219 -11.47 -8.34 6.88
C PHE A 219 -12.96 -8.00 7.06
N ARG A 220 -13.69 -8.75 7.88
CA ARG A 220 -15.14 -8.62 8.10
C ARG A 220 -15.94 -8.61 6.79
N LEU A 221 -15.63 -9.58 5.93
CA LEU A 221 -16.28 -9.74 4.64
C LEU A 221 -16.62 -11.22 4.38
N THR A 222 -17.46 -11.46 3.38
CA THR A 222 -17.69 -12.79 2.83
C THR A 222 -17.33 -12.79 1.36
N ALA A 223 -16.43 -13.67 0.96
CA ALA A 223 -16.09 -13.88 -0.44
C ALA A 223 -17.03 -14.92 -1.05
N ILE A 224 -17.62 -14.61 -2.20
CA ILE A 224 -18.54 -15.47 -2.93
C ILE A 224 -17.97 -15.66 -4.33
N LYS A 225 -17.61 -16.90 -4.66
CA LYS A 225 -17.15 -17.27 -6.00
C LYS A 225 -18.35 -17.75 -6.80
N LEU A 226 -18.58 -17.13 -7.95
CA LEU A 226 -19.63 -17.48 -8.89
C LEU A 226 -19.04 -17.79 -10.26
N GLN A 227 -19.79 -18.54 -11.05
CA GLN A 227 -19.47 -18.81 -12.45
C GLN A 227 -20.71 -18.58 -13.30
N HIS A 228 -20.58 -17.80 -14.38
CA HIS A 228 -21.67 -17.64 -15.33
C HIS A 228 -21.90 -18.95 -16.09
N LYS A 229 -23.15 -19.40 -16.19
CA LYS A 229 -23.52 -20.72 -16.69
C LYS A 229 -23.22 -20.92 -18.17
N LEU A 230 -23.46 -19.89 -19.00
CA LEU A 230 -23.33 -20.00 -20.45
C LEU A 230 -21.92 -19.73 -20.95
N THR A 231 -21.22 -18.75 -20.38
CA THR A 231 -19.86 -18.35 -20.81
C THR A 231 -18.76 -19.02 -20.01
N GLY A 232 -19.09 -19.57 -18.83
CA GLY A 232 -18.10 -20.10 -17.90
C GLY A 232 -17.25 -19.04 -17.20
N CYS A 233 -17.49 -17.74 -17.41
CA CYS A 233 -16.67 -16.67 -16.85
C CYS A 233 -16.71 -16.66 -15.32
N GLN A 234 -15.58 -16.32 -14.70
CA GLN A 234 -15.46 -16.30 -13.24
C GLN A 234 -15.91 -14.94 -12.69
N HIS A 235 -16.61 -14.96 -11.55
CA HIS A 235 -17.00 -13.77 -10.82
C HIS A 235 -16.68 -13.93 -9.34
N LEU A 236 -15.97 -12.98 -8.76
CA LEU A 236 -15.76 -12.85 -7.32
C LEU A 236 -16.58 -11.67 -6.77
N HIS A 237 -17.53 -11.97 -5.90
CA HIS A 237 -18.23 -10.96 -5.12
C HIS A 237 -17.68 -10.91 -3.69
N ILE A 238 -17.36 -9.72 -3.21
CA ILE A 238 -16.95 -9.47 -1.84
C ILE A 238 -18.09 -8.73 -1.14
N ASP A 239 -18.88 -9.47 -0.38
CA ASP A 239 -19.95 -8.90 0.42
C ASP A 239 -19.36 -8.26 1.67
N ARG A 240 -19.61 -6.97 1.81
CA ARG A 240 -19.14 -6.19 2.96
C ARG A 240 -20.01 -4.96 3.15
N GLU A 241 -20.39 -4.69 4.40
CA GLU A 241 -21.08 -3.45 4.83
C GLU A 241 -20.19 -2.22 4.61
N HIS A 242 -20.11 -1.76 3.37
CA HIS A 242 -19.31 -0.64 2.91
C HIS A 242 -20.08 0.12 1.82
N LYS A 243 -20.23 1.44 2.00
CA LYS A 243 -21.01 2.27 1.08
C LYS A 243 -20.36 2.45 -0.28
N ASN A 244 -19.03 2.54 -0.32
CA ASN A 244 -18.30 2.64 -1.58
C ASN A 244 -18.23 1.26 -2.22
N ASN A 245 -19.04 1.05 -3.26
CA ASN A 245 -19.14 -0.20 -3.99
C ASN A 245 -18.22 -0.16 -5.20
N VAL A 246 -17.62 -1.29 -5.55
CA VAL A 246 -16.68 -1.40 -6.67
C VAL A 246 -17.23 -2.40 -7.67
N TRP A 247 -17.01 -2.11 -8.95
CA TRP A 247 -17.16 -3.06 -10.03
C TRP A 247 -15.89 -3.03 -10.88
N SER A 248 -15.47 -4.19 -11.36
CA SER A 248 -14.46 -4.27 -12.40
C SER A 248 -14.58 -5.51 -13.25
N VAL A 249 -14.01 -5.43 -14.45
CA VAL A 249 -13.75 -6.59 -15.31
C VAL A 249 -12.32 -6.53 -15.79
N ALA A 250 -11.64 -7.68 -15.75
CA ALA A 250 -10.29 -7.83 -16.26
C ALA A 250 -10.23 -8.95 -17.31
N PHE A 251 -9.42 -8.74 -18.35
CA PHE A 251 -9.16 -9.71 -19.41
C PHE A 251 -7.68 -10.05 -19.44
N GLN A 252 -7.33 -11.31 -19.68
CA GLN A 252 -5.95 -11.70 -19.95
C GLN A 252 -5.61 -11.24 -21.37
N THR A 253 -4.62 -10.36 -21.51
CA THR A 253 -4.25 -9.70 -22.77
C THR A 253 -2.76 -9.90 -23.00
N THR A 254 -2.37 -10.81 -23.87
CA THR A 254 -0.95 -11.19 -24.04
C THR A 254 -0.39 -10.62 -25.34
N PRO A 255 0.24 -9.42 -25.33
CA PRO A 255 0.87 -8.87 -26.51
C PRO A 255 2.01 -9.79 -27.00
N LYS A 256 2.22 -9.80 -28.32
CA LYS A 256 3.28 -10.57 -29.00
C LYS A 256 4.31 -9.69 -29.70
N ASP A 257 4.23 -8.38 -29.45
CA ASP A 257 5.09 -7.34 -29.98
C ASP A 257 5.03 -6.11 -29.07
N ASP A 258 5.91 -5.14 -29.33
CA ASP A 258 6.02 -3.89 -28.57
C ASP A 258 5.10 -2.78 -29.11
N THR A 259 4.05 -3.11 -29.87
CA THR A 259 3.19 -2.10 -30.51
C THR A 259 2.28 -1.37 -29.54
N GLY A 260 2.13 -1.88 -28.31
CA GLY A 260 1.20 -1.34 -27.33
C GLY A 260 -0.26 -1.65 -27.63
N VAL A 261 -0.56 -2.67 -28.45
CA VAL A 261 -1.92 -3.02 -28.87
C VAL A 261 -2.91 -3.15 -27.71
N ALA A 262 -2.49 -3.72 -26.58
CA ALA A 262 -3.34 -3.85 -25.39
C ALA A 262 -3.69 -2.48 -24.78
N HIS A 263 -2.70 -1.59 -24.68
CA HIS A 263 -2.86 -0.24 -24.12
C HIS A 263 -3.67 0.68 -25.05
N ILE A 264 -3.41 0.62 -26.36
CA ILE A 264 -4.19 1.37 -27.36
C ILE A 264 -5.64 0.86 -27.39
N LEU A 265 -5.86 -0.45 -27.25
CA LEU A 265 -7.21 -1.00 -27.17
C LEU A 265 -7.93 -0.53 -25.91
N GLU A 266 -7.23 -0.44 -24.77
CA GLU A 266 -7.81 0.11 -23.53
C GLU A 266 -8.39 1.52 -23.74
N HIS A 267 -7.62 2.39 -24.36
CA HIS A 267 -8.08 3.73 -24.71
C HIS A 267 -9.24 3.71 -25.72
N THR A 268 -9.09 2.95 -26.81
CA THR A 268 -10.02 2.97 -27.96
C THR A 268 -11.36 2.32 -27.61
N ALA A 269 -11.38 1.32 -26.73
CA ALA A 269 -12.61 0.71 -26.22
C ALA A 269 -13.51 1.73 -25.50
N LEU A 270 -12.89 2.72 -24.86
CA LEU A 270 -13.58 3.79 -24.11
C LEU A 270 -13.95 5.01 -24.98
N CYS A 271 -13.70 4.98 -26.29
CA CYS A 271 -14.05 6.09 -27.21
C CYS A 271 -15.50 6.05 -27.72
N GLY A 272 -16.19 4.93 -27.54
CA GLY A 272 -17.57 4.75 -27.98
C GLY A 272 -17.92 3.28 -28.17
N SER A 273 -19.20 2.96 -28.03
CA SER A 273 -19.71 1.59 -28.11
C SER A 273 -21.03 1.53 -28.88
N GLU A 274 -21.56 0.34 -29.13
CA GLU A 274 -22.81 0.16 -29.87
C GLU A 274 -24.00 0.88 -29.22
N LYS A 275 -24.17 0.76 -27.89
CA LYS A 275 -25.24 1.42 -27.13
C LYS A 275 -24.94 2.89 -26.87
N PHE A 276 -23.66 3.26 -26.74
CA PHE A 276 -23.23 4.63 -26.46
C PHE A 276 -22.27 5.12 -27.55
N PRO A 277 -22.79 5.40 -28.77
CA PRO A 277 -21.95 5.70 -29.94
C PRO A 277 -21.36 7.11 -29.93
N CYS A 278 -21.72 7.94 -28.94
CA CYS A 278 -21.17 9.28 -28.81
C CYS A 278 -19.68 9.19 -28.48
N ARG A 279 -18.87 10.13 -28.99
CA ARG A 279 -17.42 10.13 -28.75
C ARG A 279 -17.07 10.36 -27.27
N ASP A 280 -16.09 9.62 -26.77
CA ASP A 280 -15.57 9.69 -25.39
C ASP A 280 -16.64 9.56 -24.27
N PRO A 281 -17.47 8.50 -24.21
CA PRO A 281 -18.44 8.29 -23.12
C PRO A 281 -17.78 8.33 -21.74
N PHE A 282 -16.60 7.71 -21.61
CA PHE A 282 -15.85 7.63 -20.36
C PHE A 282 -15.59 8.99 -19.73
N PHE A 283 -15.02 9.94 -20.50
CA PHE A 283 -14.74 11.29 -19.99
C PHE A 283 -16.01 12.08 -19.74
N LYS A 284 -17.04 11.92 -20.57
CA LYS A 284 -18.33 12.61 -20.36
C LYS A 284 -19.03 12.16 -19.07
N MET A 285 -18.84 10.91 -18.66
CA MET A 285 -19.41 10.40 -17.40
C MET A 285 -18.81 11.07 -16.16
N THR A 286 -17.60 11.64 -16.21
CA THR A 286 -16.99 12.34 -15.06
C THR A 286 -17.83 13.51 -14.53
N ASN A 287 -18.62 14.16 -15.39
CA ASN A 287 -19.53 15.26 -15.01
C ASN A 287 -21.00 14.82 -14.86
N ARG A 288 -21.30 13.52 -15.02
CA ARG A 288 -22.66 12.95 -14.99
C ARG A 288 -22.84 11.90 -13.88
N SER A 289 -21.78 11.67 -13.12
CA SER A 289 -21.62 10.61 -12.13
C SER A 289 -21.16 11.19 -10.79
N MET A 290 -21.35 10.42 -9.71
CA MET A 290 -20.74 10.66 -8.40
C MET A 290 -19.72 9.57 -8.07
N ALA A 291 -19.07 9.03 -9.10
CA ALA A 291 -18.03 8.04 -8.93
C ALA A 291 -16.94 8.53 -7.97
N THR A 292 -16.59 7.68 -7.02
CA THR A 292 -15.41 7.87 -6.16
C THR A 292 -14.13 7.43 -6.88
N PHE A 293 -14.25 6.60 -7.92
CA PHE A 293 -13.15 6.20 -8.79
C PHE A 293 -13.68 5.80 -10.17
N MET A 294 -12.98 6.16 -11.24
CA MET A 294 -13.19 5.65 -12.59
C MET A 294 -11.84 5.56 -13.28
N ASN A 295 -11.43 4.38 -13.71
CA ASN A 295 -10.24 4.24 -14.53
C ASN A 295 -10.23 2.92 -15.31
N ALA A 296 -9.19 2.75 -16.12
CA ALA A 296 -8.76 1.51 -16.71
C ALA A 296 -7.23 1.39 -16.59
N PHE A 297 -6.74 0.16 -16.72
CA PHE A 297 -5.36 -0.21 -16.43
C PHE A 297 -4.88 -1.24 -17.45
N THR A 298 -3.68 -1.05 -17.97
CA THR A 298 -2.99 -2.05 -18.79
C THR A 298 -1.72 -2.50 -18.08
N ALA A 299 -1.69 -3.74 -17.61
CA ALA A 299 -0.48 -4.41 -17.13
C ALA A 299 0.24 -5.10 -18.29
N SER A 300 1.28 -5.89 -17.97
CA SER A 300 2.04 -6.61 -19.00
C SER A 300 1.24 -7.68 -19.74
N ASP A 301 0.23 -8.27 -19.10
CA ASP A 301 -0.50 -9.44 -19.59
C ASP A 301 -2.00 -9.43 -19.23
N TRP A 302 -2.51 -8.31 -18.73
CA TRP A 302 -3.94 -8.11 -18.48
C TRP A 302 -4.35 -6.65 -18.63
N THR A 303 -5.60 -6.42 -19.03
CA THR A 303 -6.25 -5.12 -19.03
C THR A 303 -7.47 -5.17 -18.12
N MET A 304 -7.63 -4.19 -17.23
CA MET A 304 -8.74 -4.11 -16.28
C MET A 304 -9.43 -2.76 -16.35
N TYR A 305 -10.76 -2.78 -16.28
CA TYR A 305 -11.60 -1.61 -16.22
C TYR A 305 -12.35 -1.61 -14.90
N ALA A 306 -12.26 -0.51 -14.15
CA ALA A 306 -12.81 -0.46 -12.80
C ALA A 306 -13.41 0.90 -12.48
N PHE A 307 -14.51 0.89 -11.73
CA PHE A 307 -15.07 2.08 -11.11
C PHE A 307 -15.55 1.78 -9.69
N SER A 308 -15.71 2.84 -8.91
CA SER A 308 -16.37 2.77 -7.61
C SER A 308 -17.31 3.95 -7.40
N THR A 309 -18.41 3.73 -6.69
CA THR A 309 -19.39 4.77 -6.36
C THR A 309 -20.16 4.40 -5.10
N GLN A 310 -20.67 5.43 -4.42
CA GLN A 310 -21.56 5.29 -3.26
C GLN A 310 -23.03 5.36 -3.63
N ASN A 311 -23.36 5.71 -4.88
CA ASN A 311 -24.75 5.86 -5.34
C ASN A 311 -25.14 4.64 -6.20
N GLN A 312 -26.23 3.97 -5.83
CA GLN A 312 -26.64 2.73 -6.49
C GLN A 312 -27.13 2.94 -7.93
N LYS A 313 -27.83 4.05 -8.21
CA LYS A 313 -28.23 4.38 -9.58
C LYS A 313 -27.01 4.65 -10.47
N ASP A 314 -26.05 5.38 -9.93
CA ASP A 314 -24.76 5.65 -10.58
C ASP A 314 -23.99 4.35 -10.87
N TYR A 315 -24.06 3.38 -9.96
CA TYR A 315 -23.40 2.08 -10.12
C TYR A 315 -23.86 1.36 -11.39
N PHE A 316 -25.17 1.28 -11.63
CA PHE A 316 -25.70 0.65 -12.85
C PHE A 316 -25.48 1.50 -14.09
N ASN A 317 -25.50 2.84 -13.98
CA ASN A 317 -25.16 3.73 -15.08
C ASN A 317 -23.72 3.49 -15.57
N LEU A 318 -22.76 3.48 -14.64
CA LEU A 318 -21.35 3.23 -14.94
C LEU A 318 -21.14 1.80 -15.43
N MET A 319 -21.75 0.79 -14.78
CA MET A 319 -21.66 -0.60 -15.22
C MET A 319 -22.15 -0.77 -16.67
N SER A 320 -23.24 -0.10 -17.06
CA SER A 320 -23.72 -0.14 -18.45
C SER A 320 -22.68 0.44 -19.42
N ILE A 321 -22.10 1.59 -19.09
CA ILE A 321 -21.10 2.27 -19.93
C ILE A 321 -19.86 1.40 -20.11
N TYR A 322 -19.35 0.85 -19.00
CA TYR A 322 -18.15 0.04 -19.01
C TYR A 322 -18.35 -1.31 -19.71
N LEU A 323 -19.46 -2.01 -19.46
CA LEU A 323 -19.74 -3.29 -20.12
C LEU A 323 -19.87 -3.12 -21.64
N ASP A 324 -20.60 -2.11 -22.08
CA ASP A 324 -20.80 -1.87 -23.51
C ASP A 324 -19.48 -1.45 -24.17
N ALA A 325 -18.67 -0.62 -23.50
CA ALA A 325 -17.35 -0.22 -23.98
C ALA A 325 -16.40 -1.40 -24.16
N VAL A 326 -16.36 -2.36 -23.23
CA VAL A 326 -15.40 -3.48 -23.32
C VAL A 326 -15.90 -4.61 -24.22
N LEU A 327 -17.20 -4.92 -24.21
CA LEU A 327 -17.76 -6.06 -24.95
C LEU A 327 -18.22 -5.69 -26.37
N HIS A 328 -18.71 -4.47 -26.57
CA HIS A 328 -19.26 -3.98 -27.84
C HIS A 328 -18.66 -2.60 -28.24
N PRO A 329 -17.33 -2.42 -28.22
CA PRO A 329 -16.73 -1.16 -28.64
C PRO A 329 -16.93 -0.93 -30.14
N LYS A 330 -17.09 0.34 -30.52
CA LYS A 330 -17.19 0.73 -31.93
C LYS A 330 -15.88 0.49 -32.69
N LEU A 331 -14.74 0.72 -32.01
CA LEU A 331 -13.38 0.66 -32.58
C LEU A 331 -13.28 1.38 -33.94
N ASP A 332 -13.73 2.64 -34.01
CA ASP A 332 -13.66 3.47 -35.22
C ASP A 332 -12.19 3.73 -35.61
N GLU A 333 -11.89 3.71 -36.91
CA GLU A 333 -10.52 3.96 -37.39
C GLU A 333 -9.99 5.33 -36.95
N TYR A 334 -10.84 6.36 -36.90
CA TYR A 334 -10.42 7.70 -36.50
C TYR A 334 -10.16 7.81 -34.99
N ASP A 335 -10.86 7.02 -34.17
CA ASP A 335 -10.59 6.93 -32.73
C ASP A 335 -9.25 6.20 -32.49
N PHE A 336 -8.97 5.14 -33.25
CA PHE A 336 -7.64 4.49 -33.25
C PHE A 336 -6.53 5.46 -33.67
N MET A 337 -6.73 6.23 -34.74
CA MET A 337 -5.77 7.24 -35.19
C MET A 337 -5.52 8.35 -34.15
N GLN A 338 -6.54 8.68 -33.37
CA GLN A 338 -6.41 9.65 -32.28
C GLN A 338 -5.66 9.06 -31.09
N GLU A 339 -6.16 7.97 -30.53
CA GLU A 339 -5.67 7.41 -29.27
C GLU A 339 -4.36 6.66 -29.46
N GLY A 340 -4.20 5.90 -30.54
CA GLY A 340 -2.99 5.14 -30.86
C GLY A 340 -1.92 6.00 -31.51
N TRP A 341 -1.92 6.02 -32.85
CA TRP A 341 -0.99 6.80 -33.65
C TRP A 341 -1.52 7.11 -35.05
N ARG A 342 -1.00 8.15 -35.68
CA ARG A 342 -1.22 8.52 -37.08
C ARG A 342 -0.09 9.38 -37.61
N LEU A 343 0.00 9.45 -38.94
CA LEU A 343 0.70 10.53 -39.63
C LEU A 343 -0.24 11.72 -39.77
N GLU A 344 0.26 12.92 -39.47
CA GLU A 344 -0.50 14.17 -39.63
C GLU A 344 0.46 15.29 -40.04
N HIS A 345 -0.03 16.22 -40.85
CA HIS A 345 0.67 17.48 -41.09
C HIS A 345 0.83 18.26 -39.78
N GLU A 346 2.00 18.86 -39.58
CA GLU A 346 2.29 19.67 -38.38
C GLU A 346 1.25 20.79 -38.24
N LYS A 347 0.91 21.43 -39.36
CA LYS A 347 -0.22 22.34 -39.51
C LYS A 347 -1.32 21.64 -40.32
N ILE A 348 -2.45 21.40 -39.68
CA ILE A 348 -3.53 20.56 -40.23
C ILE A 348 -4.22 21.17 -41.45
N ASP A 349 -4.13 22.48 -41.62
CA ASP A 349 -4.69 23.29 -42.71
C ASP A 349 -3.68 23.55 -43.85
N ASP A 350 -2.44 23.09 -43.71
CA ASP A 350 -1.37 23.31 -44.67
C ASP A 350 -0.74 21.97 -45.13
N PRO A 351 -1.12 21.47 -46.32
CA PRO A 351 -0.59 20.21 -46.87
C PRO A 351 0.89 20.31 -47.27
N THR A 352 1.50 21.50 -47.24
CA THR A 352 2.93 21.68 -47.48
C THR A 352 3.76 21.59 -46.20
N SER A 353 3.11 21.65 -45.04
CA SER A 353 3.80 21.53 -43.76
C SER A 353 4.36 20.11 -43.54
N PRO A 354 5.45 19.96 -42.76
CA PRO A 354 6.06 18.65 -42.50
C PRO A 354 5.05 17.65 -41.92
N ILE A 355 5.16 16.39 -42.33
CA ILE A 355 4.35 15.30 -41.76
C ILE A 355 5.09 14.74 -40.53
N VAL A 356 4.36 14.58 -39.42
CA VAL A 356 4.86 14.08 -38.14
C VAL A 356 3.98 12.94 -37.61
N ILE A 357 4.50 12.18 -36.66
CA ILE A 357 3.74 11.14 -35.95
C ILE A 357 3.02 11.79 -34.75
N LYS A 358 1.71 11.58 -34.64
CA LYS A 358 0.88 12.04 -33.50
C LYS A 358 0.05 10.89 -32.94
N GLY A 359 -0.31 10.95 -31.66
CA GLY A 359 -1.17 9.97 -30.99
C GLY A 359 -1.18 10.19 -29.48
N VAL A 360 -2.26 9.82 -28.79
CA VAL A 360 -2.33 9.98 -27.32
C VAL A 360 -1.35 9.02 -26.65
N VAL A 361 -1.49 7.71 -26.87
CA VAL A 361 -0.64 6.66 -26.31
C VAL A 361 0.80 6.80 -26.81
N PHE A 362 1.01 7.17 -28.07
CA PHE A 362 2.35 7.47 -28.59
C PHE A 362 3.08 8.53 -27.76
N ASN A 363 2.42 9.65 -27.43
CA ASN A 363 3.01 10.71 -26.63
C ASN A 363 3.11 10.36 -25.13
N GLU A 364 2.12 9.63 -24.61
CA GLU A 364 2.15 9.10 -23.24
C GLU A 364 3.38 8.22 -23.02
N MET A 365 3.62 7.26 -23.91
CA MET A 365 4.77 6.35 -23.81
C MET A 365 6.10 7.08 -24.05
N LYS A 366 6.15 8.12 -24.89
CA LYS A 366 7.33 9.01 -24.96
C LYS A 366 7.61 9.68 -23.61
N GLY A 367 6.56 10.11 -22.90
CA GLY A 367 6.68 10.66 -21.55
C GLY A 367 7.17 9.61 -20.54
N VAL A 368 6.59 8.40 -20.55
CA VAL A 368 7.04 7.28 -19.69
C VAL A 368 8.53 6.99 -19.90
N PHE A 369 8.98 6.88 -21.16
CA PHE A 369 10.37 6.59 -21.49
C PHE A 369 11.33 7.78 -21.40
N SER A 370 10.86 8.98 -21.05
CA SER A 370 11.73 10.07 -20.61
C SER A 370 12.24 9.87 -19.17
N ASN A 371 11.57 9.02 -18.40
CA ASN A 371 12.02 8.63 -17.07
C ASN A 371 13.01 7.47 -17.18
N SER A 372 14.28 7.71 -16.81
CA SER A 372 15.34 6.70 -16.84
C SER A 372 15.05 5.48 -15.95
N HIS A 373 14.27 5.63 -14.87
CA HIS A 373 13.88 4.49 -14.04
C HIS A 373 12.92 3.56 -14.78
N GLN A 374 12.03 4.11 -15.61
CA GLN A 374 11.10 3.30 -16.41
C GLN A 374 11.85 2.58 -17.54
N VAL A 375 12.79 3.29 -18.20
CA VAL A 375 13.71 2.65 -19.16
C VAL A 375 14.46 1.49 -18.51
N TYR A 376 15.00 1.70 -17.32
CA TYR A 376 15.75 0.68 -16.58
C TYR A 376 14.89 -0.53 -16.22
N ALA A 377 13.78 -0.30 -15.51
CA ALA A 377 12.86 -1.35 -15.09
C ALA A 377 12.39 -2.16 -16.30
N ARG A 378 12.15 -1.49 -17.43
CA ARG A 378 11.66 -2.16 -18.63
C ARG A 378 12.69 -3.08 -19.24
N GLN A 379 13.89 -2.56 -19.43
CA GLN A 379 14.99 -3.34 -19.99
C GLN A 379 15.36 -4.51 -19.08
N VAL A 380 15.29 -4.35 -17.75
CA VAL A 380 15.47 -5.45 -16.81
C VAL A 380 14.39 -6.52 -17.00
N GLN A 381 13.11 -6.14 -17.05
CA GLN A 381 12.02 -7.09 -17.25
C GLN A 381 12.17 -7.87 -18.57
N ASN A 382 12.40 -7.15 -19.68
CA ASN A 382 12.52 -7.76 -21.01
C ASN A 382 13.67 -8.76 -21.10
N ASN A 383 14.82 -8.41 -20.50
CA ASN A 383 16.00 -9.25 -20.53
C ASN A 383 15.93 -10.39 -19.52
N LEU A 384 15.18 -10.25 -18.42
CA LEU A 384 14.99 -11.30 -17.41
C LEU A 384 13.99 -12.36 -17.89
N MET A 385 12.97 -11.96 -18.67
CA MET A 385 11.91 -12.84 -19.16
C MET A 385 11.77 -12.81 -20.70
N PRO A 386 12.79 -13.27 -21.45
CA PRO A 386 12.84 -13.16 -22.91
C PRO A 386 12.01 -14.20 -23.69
N THR A 387 11.42 -15.21 -23.05
CA THR A 387 10.67 -16.27 -23.76
C THR A 387 9.15 -16.16 -23.61
N SER A 388 8.68 -15.38 -22.66
CA SER A 388 7.26 -15.12 -22.40
C SER A 388 6.80 -13.78 -22.99
N THR A 389 5.52 -13.43 -22.81
CA THR A 389 4.96 -12.12 -23.24
C THR A 389 5.65 -10.94 -22.56
N TYR A 390 6.28 -11.17 -21.40
CA TYR A 390 6.95 -10.13 -20.61
C TYR A 390 8.20 -9.54 -21.29
N GLN A 391 8.68 -10.15 -22.38
CA GLN A 391 9.70 -9.57 -23.24
C GLN A 391 9.22 -8.31 -23.97
N TYR A 392 7.90 -8.13 -24.14
CA TYR A 392 7.30 -7.09 -24.98
C TYR A 392 6.67 -5.95 -24.20
N GLU A 393 6.88 -4.71 -24.64
CA GLU A 393 6.26 -3.51 -24.06
C GLU A 393 4.77 -3.42 -24.34
N SER A 394 3.98 -3.91 -23.38
CA SER A 394 2.51 -3.87 -23.40
C SER A 394 1.95 -2.45 -23.47
N GLY A 395 2.68 -1.46 -22.94
CA GLY A 395 2.33 -0.05 -23.06
C GLY A 395 2.55 0.53 -24.46
N GLY A 396 3.45 -0.09 -25.24
CA GLY A 396 3.95 0.38 -26.51
C GLY A 396 5.33 1.04 -26.42
N ASP A 397 6.30 0.53 -27.16
CA ASP A 397 7.54 1.25 -27.45
C ASP A 397 7.25 2.32 -28.52
N PRO A 398 7.55 3.61 -28.30
CA PRO A 398 7.37 4.65 -29.33
C PRO A 398 7.99 4.31 -30.69
N GLU A 399 9.09 3.56 -30.75
CA GLU A 399 9.70 3.11 -32.01
C GLU A 399 8.88 2.01 -32.73
N LYS A 400 7.92 1.38 -32.05
CA LYS A 400 7.14 0.21 -32.52
C LYS A 400 5.64 0.46 -32.58
N ILE A 401 5.10 1.40 -31.79
CA ILE A 401 3.71 1.84 -31.87
C ILE A 401 3.27 2.12 -33.32
N PRO A 402 4.06 2.82 -34.16
CA PRO A 402 3.69 3.13 -35.54
C PRO A 402 3.63 1.94 -36.52
N ILE A 403 3.80 0.71 -36.03
CA ILE A 403 3.63 -0.52 -36.81
C ILE A 403 2.22 -1.10 -36.62
N LEU A 404 1.51 -0.71 -35.54
CA LEU A 404 0.18 -1.22 -35.25
C LEU A 404 -0.82 -0.81 -36.33
N THR A 405 -1.61 -1.78 -36.81
CA THR A 405 -2.71 -1.51 -37.75
C THR A 405 -4.06 -1.55 -37.04
N TRP A 406 -5.03 -0.80 -37.56
CA TRP A 406 -6.40 -0.81 -37.05
C TRP A 406 -7.03 -2.23 -37.07
N ASN A 407 -6.75 -3.02 -38.10
CA ASN A 407 -7.23 -4.40 -38.17
C ASN A 407 -6.63 -5.29 -37.08
N ALA A 408 -5.32 -5.15 -36.80
CA ALA A 408 -4.67 -5.88 -35.72
C ALA A 408 -5.24 -5.51 -34.35
N LEU A 409 -5.61 -4.24 -34.12
CA LEU A 409 -6.32 -3.81 -32.91
C LEU A 409 -7.67 -4.54 -32.75
N ARG A 410 -8.47 -4.62 -33.82
CA ARG A 410 -9.77 -5.29 -33.82
C ARG A 410 -9.66 -6.81 -33.64
N GLU A 411 -8.65 -7.42 -34.26
CA GLU A 411 -8.34 -8.84 -34.08
C GLU A 411 -7.90 -9.13 -32.64
N PHE A 412 -7.08 -8.24 -32.04
CA PHE A 412 -6.67 -8.35 -30.65
C PHE A 412 -7.87 -8.27 -29.70
N HIS A 413 -8.82 -7.35 -29.94
CA HIS A 413 -10.08 -7.28 -29.19
C HIS A 413 -10.89 -8.58 -29.33
N THR A 414 -11.14 -9.02 -30.56
CA THR A 414 -11.90 -10.25 -30.86
C THR A 414 -11.31 -11.48 -30.15
N THR A 415 -9.98 -11.54 -30.05
CA THR A 415 -9.26 -12.64 -29.42
C THR A 415 -9.35 -12.60 -27.89
N HIS A 416 -9.20 -11.43 -27.26
CA HIS A 416 -9.00 -11.35 -25.80
C HIS A 416 -10.22 -10.87 -25.01
N TYR A 417 -11.16 -10.14 -25.60
CA TYR A 417 -12.27 -9.47 -24.88
C TYR A 417 -13.57 -10.29 -24.82
N HIS A 418 -13.49 -11.59 -25.15
CA HIS A 418 -14.62 -12.49 -24.97
C HIS A 418 -14.89 -12.73 -23.47
N PRO A 419 -16.16 -12.75 -23.00
CA PRO A 419 -16.48 -12.90 -21.57
C PRO A 419 -15.87 -14.14 -20.90
N SER A 420 -15.72 -15.25 -21.61
CA SER A 420 -15.05 -16.47 -21.11
C SER A 420 -13.61 -16.23 -20.65
N ASN A 421 -12.92 -15.21 -21.18
CA ASN A 421 -11.60 -14.76 -20.74
C ASN A 421 -11.67 -13.74 -19.59
N GLY A 422 -12.86 -13.22 -19.29
CA GLY A 422 -13.10 -12.20 -18.27
C GLY A 422 -13.03 -12.73 -16.83
N ARG A 423 -12.55 -11.88 -15.92
CA ARG A 423 -12.67 -12.01 -14.47
C ARG A 423 -13.50 -10.83 -13.95
N PHE A 424 -14.72 -11.10 -13.50
CA PHE A 424 -15.65 -10.08 -13.02
C PHE A 424 -15.56 -9.92 -11.51
N PHE A 425 -15.45 -8.70 -11.01
CA PHE A 425 -15.33 -8.43 -9.59
C PHE A 425 -16.36 -7.41 -9.14
N THR A 426 -16.94 -7.66 -7.98
CA THR A 426 -17.87 -6.73 -7.33
C THR A 426 -17.59 -6.69 -5.83
N TYR A 427 -17.71 -5.52 -5.22
CA TYR A 427 -17.48 -5.34 -3.79
C TYR A 427 -18.49 -4.35 -3.22
N GLY A 428 -18.93 -4.62 -1.98
CA GLY A 428 -19.64 -3.66 -1.15
C GLY A 428 -20.97 -4.18 -0.65
N SER A 429 -21.91 -3.25 -0.45
CA SER A 429 -23.20 -3.47 0.21
C SER A 429 -24.40 -3.48 -0.75
N PHE A 430 -24.20 -3.21 -2.04
CA PHE A 430 -25.29 -3.29 -3.01
C PHE A 430 -25.74 -4.73 -3.26
N PRO A 431 -27.04 -4.98 -3.51
CA PRO A 431 -27.55 -6.33 -3.68
C PRO A 431 -26.87 -7.08 -4.83
N LEU A 432 -26.31 -8.25 -4.51
CA LEU A 432 -25.66 -9.11 -5.50
C LEU A 432 -26.63 -9.55 -6.60
N SER A 433 -27.87 -9.93 -6.24
CA SER A 433 -28.89 -10.40 -7.20
C SER A 433 -29.11 -9.41 -8.34
N ASP A 434 -29.31 -8.13 -8.02
CA ASP A 434 -29.56 -7.07 -9.01
C ASP A 434 -28.35 -6.88 -9.94
N THR A 435 -27.14 -6.98 -9.37
CA THR A 435 -25.89 -6.89 -10.13
C THR A 435 -25.72 -8.07 -11.08
N LEU A 436 -26.01 -9.29 -10.64
CA LEU A 436 -25.93 -10.49 -11.48
C LEU A 436 -26.98 -10.49 -12.59
N ALA A 437 -28.21 -10.04 -12.29
CA ALA A 437 -29.25 -9.88 -13.31
C ALA A 437 -28.80 -8.94 -14.42
N PHE A 438 -28.27 -7.76 -14.04
CA PHE A 438 -27.76 -6.79 -14.99
C PHE A 438 -26.60 -7.33 -15.84
N LEU A 439 -25.66 -8.06 -15.22
CA LEU A 439 -24.54 -8.67 -15.96
C LEU A 439 -25.03 -9.74 -16.92
N ASN A 440 -25.97 -10.59 -16.49
CA ASN A 440 -26.53 -11.64 -17.33
C ASN A 440 -27.25 -11.10 -18.55
N ASP A 441 -27.90 -9.94 -18.46
CA ASP A 441 -28.51 -9.27 -19.63
C ASP A 441 -27.49 -8.98 -20.75
N TYR A 442 -26.22 -8.73 -20.41
CA TYR A 442 -25.14 -8.62 -21.40
C TYR A 442 -24.55 -9.97 -21.78
N LEU A 443 -24.40 -10.89 -20.83
CA LEU A 443 -23.62 -12.12 -21.02
C LEU A 443 -24.42 -13.29 -21.61
N HIS A 444 -25.75 -13.29 -21.54
CA HIS A 444 -26.56 -14.43 -21.94
C HIS A 444 -26.58 -14.71 -23.45
N HIS A 445 -26.14 -13.75 -24.27
CA HIS A 445 -25.99 -13.90 -25.72
C HIS A 445 -24.67 -14.59 -26.12
N TYR A 446 -23.76 -14.80 -25.17
CA TYR A 446 -22.45 -15.41 -25.43
C TYR A 446 -22.45 -16.90 -25.07
N GLU A 447 -21.81 -17.69 -25.92
CA GLU A 447 -21.50 -19.09 -25.63
C GLU A 447 -20.09 -19.24 -25.06
N GLN A 448 -19.87 -20.29 -24.27
CA GLN A 448 -18.55 -20.59 -23.75
C GLN A 448 -17.58 -20.87 -24.91
N GLN A 449 -16.48 -20.13 -24.93
CA GLN A 449 -15.37 -20.44 -25.83
C GLN A 449 -14.65 -21.70 -25.32
N LYS A 450 -14.15 -22.50 -26.25
CA LYS A 450 -13.31 -23.65 -25.89
C LYS A 450 -12.07 -23.18 -25.14
N ALA A 451 -11.60 -23.95 -24.16
CA ALA A 451 -10.46 -23.58 -23.33
C ALA A 451 -9.20 -23.29 -24.16
N GLU A 452 -9.03 -23.98 -25.31
CA GLU A 452 -7.95 -23.77 -26.26
C GLU A 452 -8.03 -22.42 -27.00
N ALA A 453 -9.24 -21.85 -27.15
CA ALA A 453 -9.47 -20.55 -27.77
C ALA A 453 -9.33 -19.39 -26.77
N ILE A 454 -9.60 -19.64 -25.48
CA ILE A 454 -9.44 -18.67 -24.38
C ILE A 454 -7.98 -18.56 -23.96
N SER A 455 -7.24 -19.67 -24.00
CA SER A 455 -5.85 -19.68 -23.56
C SER A 455 -4.92 -19.22 -24.68
N SER A 456 -4.61 -17.93 -24.71
CA SER A 456 -3.22 -17.53 -24.95
C SER A 456 -2.38 -18.05 -23.78
N LYS A 457 -2.20 -19.38 -23.71
CA LYS A 457 -1.57 -20.09 -22.58
C LYS A 457 -0.26 -19.38 -22.27
N LEU A 458 -0.24 -18.63 -21.18
CA LEU A 458 0.94 -17.87 -20.82
C LEU A 458 2.06 -18.86 -20.58
N ILE A 459 3.13 -18.71 -21.36
CA ILE A 459 4.27 -19.62 -21.30
C ILE A 459 5.10 -19.20 -20.09
N GLU A 460 5.33 -20.13 -19.18
CA GLU A 460 6.27 -19.92 -18.07
C GLU A 460 7.67 -19.69 -18.61
N GLU A 461 8.41 -18.79 -17.98
CA GLU A 461 9.73 -18.41 -18.46
C GLU A 461 10.72 -19.59 -18.37
N SER A 462 11.47 -19.82 -19.44
CA SER A 462 12.47 -20.88 -19.47
C SER A 462 13.68 -20.54 -18.60
N HIS A 463 13.98 -21.39 -17.61
CA HIS A 463 15.11 -21.19 -16.71
C HIS A 463 16.47 -21.20 -17.44
N TRP A 464 17.35 -20.27 -17.08
CA TRP A 464 18.70 -20.20 -17.65
C TRP A 464 19.67 -21.16 -16.98
N ASN A 465 20.62 -21.66 -17.78
CA ASN A 465 21.74 -22.47 -17.30
C ASN A 465 22.91 -21.61 -16.75
N LYS A 466 22.98 -20.33 -17.14
CA LYS A 466 24.06 -19.41 -16.76
C LYS A 466 23.50 -18.00 -16.60
N SER A 467 24.07 -17.25 -15.64
CA SER A 467 23.80 -15.84 -15.43
C SER A 467 24.12 -15.01 -16.68
N ARG A 468 23.40 -13.91 -16.87
CA ARG A 468 23.57 -12.99 -18.00
C ARG A 468 23.85 -11.58 -17.51
N SER A 469 24.42 -10.75 -18.37
CA SER A 469 24.63 -9.33 -18.12
C SER A 469 24.15 -8.49 -19.30
N VAL A 470 23.60 -7.31 -19.02
CA VAL A 470 23.15 -6.36 -20.05
C VAL A 470 23.62 -4.95 -19.72
N ASN A 471 24.02 -4.21 -20.75
CA ASN A 471 24.34 -2.80 -20.66
C ASN A 471 23.20 -1.99 -21.28
N ILE A 472 22.68 -1.03 -20.53
CA ILE A 472 21.56 -0.16 -20.89
C ILE A 472 22.08 1.28 -20.95
N THR A 473 21.49 2.10 -21.80
CA THR A 473 21.74 3.54 -21.84
C THR A 473 20.48 4.33 -21.52
N CYS A 474 20.66 5.50 -20.92
CA CYS A 474 19.58 6.44 -20.65
C CYS A 474 20.00 7.88 -20.96
N SER A 475 19.01 8.76 -21.03
CA SER A 475 19.24 10.20 -21.19
C SER A 475 19.97 10.80 -19.98
N PRO A 476 20.76 11.86 -20.18
CA PRO A 476 21.31 12.65 -19.08
C PRO A 476 20.21 13.14 -18.15
N GLN A 477 20.48 13.14 -16.85
CA GLN A 477 19.57 13.70 -15.85
C GLN A 477 19.72 15.22 -15.79
N SER A 478 18.62 15.96 -15.64
CA SER A 478 18.66 17.43 -15.51
C SER A 478 19.37 17.91 -14.24
N PHE A 479 19.50 17.05 -13.23
CA PHE A 479 20.18 17.35 -11.98
C PHE A 479 21.04 16.16 -11.57
N VAL A 480 22.36 16.32 -11.67
CA VAL A 480 23.34 15.32 -11.25
C VAL A 480 24.04 15.82 -9.99
N VAL A 481 23.88 15.10 -8.88
CA VAL A 481 24.47 15.47 -7.57
C VAL A 481 26.00 15.33 -7.60
N ASP A 482 26.49 14.22 -8.17
CA ASP A 482 27.91 13.95 -8.35
C ASP A 482 28.15 13.41 -9.78
N PRO A 483 28.82 14.17 -10.66
CA PRO A 483 29.10 13.77 -12.04
C PRO A 483 29.86 12.44 -12.18
N ASN A 484 30.60 12.03 -11.15
CA ASN A 484 31.34 10.75 -11.16
C ASN A 484 30.48 9.55 -10.74
N LYS A 485 29.23 9.80 -10.31
CA LYS A 485 28.30 8.80 -9.77
C LYS A 485 26.97 8.83 -10.52
N THR A 486 27.00 8.31 -11.75
CA THR A 486 25.86 8.34 -12.68
C THR A 486 25.42 6.95 -13.12
N THR A 487 26.03 5.90 -12.60
CA THR A 487 25.76 4.52 -13.00
C THR A 487 24.69 3.90 -12.10
N THR A 488 23.80 3.12 -12.69
CA THR A 488 22.86 2.26 -11.96
C THR A 488 23.19 0.81 -12.22
N VAL A 489 23.25 -0.03 -11.18
CA VAL A 489 23.45 -1.47 -11.30
C VAL A 489 22.45 -2.21 -10.43
N SER A 490 21.90 -3.31 -10.93
CA SER A 490 21.11 -4.25 -10.15
C SER A 490 21.41 -5.68 -10.53
N VAL A 491 21.19 -6.57 -9.57
CA VAL A 491 21.15 -8.01 -9.77
C VAL A 491 19.71 -8.45 -9.59
N SER A 492 19.17 -9.07 -10.64
CA SER A 492 17.77 -9.47 -10.74
C SER A 492 17.66 -10.99 -10.85
N TYR A 493 16.72 -11.59 -10.13
CA TYR A 493 16.52 -13.04 -10.06
C TYR A 493 15.10 -13.39 -10.48
N LEU A 494 14.95 -14.38 -11.37
CA LEU A 494 13.67 -15.04 -11.62
C LEU A 494 13.41 -16.05 -10.51
N LEU A 495 12.24 -16.00 -9.89
CA LEU A 495 11.89 -16.83 -8.73
C LEU A 495 10.81 -17.87 -9.11
N GLY A 496 9.87 -18.15 -8.21
CA GLY A 496 8.79 -19.14 -8.41
C GLY A 496 7.57 -18.56 -9.13
N SER A 497 6.68 -19.46 -9.57
CA SER A 497 5.39 -19.09 -10.16
C SER A 497 4.43 -18.54 -9.10
N ILE A 498 3.72 -17.46 -9.42
CA ILE A 498 2.69 -16.84 -8.57
C ILE A 498 1.48 -17.77 -8.33
N ARG A 499 1.37 -18.85 -9.11
CA ARG A 499 0.41 -19.94 -8.90
C ARG A 499 0.63 -20.67 -7.58
N ASN A 500 1.88 -20.71 -7.10
CA ASN A 500 2.20 -21.24 -5.78
C ASN A 500 2.08 -20.12 -4.73
N THR A 501 0.87 -19.95 -4.20
CA THR A 501 0.54 -18.90 -3.22
C THR A 501 1.37 -19.00 -1.94
N TRP A 502 1.61 -20.22 -1.46
CA TRP A 502 2.42 -20.46 -0.27
C TRP A 502 3.88 -20.07 -0.49
N GLU A 503 4.48 -20.49 -1.60
CA GLU A 503 5.86 -20.16 -1.92
C GLU A 503 6.04 -18.67 -2.19
N THR A 504 5.07 -18.04 -2.87
CA THR A 504 5.01 -16.59 -3.08
C THR A 504 4.96 -15.84 -1.74
N PHE A 505 4.17 -16.32 -0.77
CA PHE A 505 4.10 -15.73 0.57
C PHE A 505 5.45 -15.82 1.31
N LEU A 506 6.13 -16.97 1.25
CA LEU A 506 7.47 -17.15 1.84
C LEU A 506 8.51 -16.24 1.17
N LEU A 507 8.49 -16.16 -0.16
CA LEU A 507 9.38 -15.29 -0.92
C LEU A 507 9.15 -13.82 -0.58
N ASN A 508 7.90 -13.40 -0.44
CA ASN A 508 7.58 -12.03 0.00
C ASN A 508 8.20 -11.72 1.36
N ILE A 509 8.05 -12.61 2.35
CA ILE A 509 8.69 -12.44 3.68
C ILE A 509 10.21 -12.32 3.56
N VAL A 510 10.86 -13.26 2.87
CA VAL A 510 12.33 -13.27 2.73
C VAL A 510 12.81 -12.00 2.04
N CYS A 511 12.16 -11.61 0.94
CA CYS A 511 12.53 -10.42 0.18
C CYS A 511 12.34 -9.14 1.00
N SER A 512 11.23 -9.00 1.75
CA SER A 512 11.01 -7.87 2.63
C SER A 512 12.09 -7.77 3.72
N LEU A 513 12.45 -8.89 4.36
CA LEU A 513 13.53 -8.93 5.35
C LEU A 513 14.90 -8.54 4.77
N LEU A 514 15.12 -8.81 3.48
CA LEU A 514 16.38 -8.52 2.80
C LEU A 514 16.59 -7.02 2.52
N VAL A 515 15.51 -6.23 2.28
CA VAL A 515 15.64 -4.83 1.79
C VAL A 515 14.80 -3.76 2.50
N GLU A 516 13.67 -4.07 3.14
CA GLU A 516 12.66 -3.03 3.47
C GLU A 516 13.02 -2.15 4.67
N SER A 517 13.83 -2.64 5.61
CA SER A 517 14.19 -1.89 6.83
C SER A 517 15.64 -1.41 6.80
N GLU A 518 15.96 -0.38 7.58
CA GLU A 518 17.35 0.05 7.78
C GLU A 518 18.21 -1.02 8.50
N ASN A 519 17.53 -1.97 9.14
CA ASN A 519 18.16 -3.13 9.76
C ASN A 519 18.39 -4.30 8.80
N SER A 520 17.87 -4.22 7.58
CA SER A 520 17.99 -5.26 6.57
C SER A 520 19.44 -5.43 6.11
N PRO A 521 19.85 -6.65 5.72
CA PRO A 521 21.23 -6.95 5.39
C PRO A 521 21.71 -6.17 4.16
N PHE A 522 20.87 -5.96 3.15
CA PHE A 522 21.27 -5.15 2.00
C PHE A 522 21.35 -3.66 2.34
N TYR A 523 20.47 -3.13 3.18
CA TYR A 523 20.55 -1.71 3.55
C TYR A 523 21.86 -1.41 4.27
N LYS A 524 22.23 -2.27 5.23
CA LYS A 524 23.49 -2.14 5.99
C LYS A 524 24.74 -2.22 5.12
N LYS A 525 24.72 -2.99 4.04
CA LYS A 525 25.90 -3.25 3.20
C LYS A 525 25.97 -2.45 1.91
N LEU A 526 24.84 -1.96 1.40
CA LEU A 526 24.78 -1.19 0.15
C LEU A 526 24.56 0.31 0.43
N ILE A 527 23.62 0.66 1.31
CA ILE A 527 23.21 2.05 1.55
C ILE A 527 24.07 2.73 2.61
N ILE A 528 24.24 2.13 3.80
CA ILE A 528 25.02 2.73 4.90
C ILE A 528 26.46 3.09 4.49
N PRO A 529 27.19 2.26 3.70
CA PRO A 529 28.54 2.60 3.27
C PRO A 529 28.61 3.73 2.23
N ASN A 530 27.47 4.27 1.80
CA ASN A 530 27.35 5.39 0.87
C ASN A 530 28.04 5.13 -0.49
N ILE A 531 27.94 3.89 -0.99
CA ILE A 531 28.47 3.50 -2.31
C ILE A 531 27.67 4.23 -3.40
N GLY A 532 26.35 4.16 -3.31
CA GLY A 532 25.39 4.94 -4.11
C GLY A 532 24.40 5.67 -3.22
N ASN A 533 23.59 6.56 -3.82
CA ASN A 533 22.66 7.41 -3.07
C ASN A 533 21.44 6.64 -2.56
N SER A 534 20.97 5.66 -3.33
CA SER A 534 19.80 4.86 -2.98
C SER A 534 19.79 3.55 -3.76
N TYR A 535 18.80 2.70 -3.47
CA TYR A 535 18.56 1.48 -4.21
C TYR A 535 18.27 1.73 -5.70
N SER A 536 18.61 0.74 -6.54
CA SER A 536 18.20 0.73 -7.94
C SER A 536 16.67 0.70 -8.09
N PRO A 537 16.11 1.14 -9.24
CA PRO A 537 14.69 1.01 -9.53
C PRO A 537 14.18 -0.43 -9.36
N ASP A 538 12.92 -0.57 -8.97
CA ASP A 538 12.22 -1.85 -8.73
C ASP A 538 12.88 -2.79 -7.68
N THR A 539 13.77 -2.29 -6.82
CA THR A 539 14.36 -3.07 -5.71
C THR A 539 13.27 -3.67 -4.81
N GLY A 540 13.39 -4.97 -4.52
CA GLY A 540 12.44 -5.74 -3.72
C GLY A 540 11.79 -6.88 -4.49
N PHE A 541 10.66 -7.36 -3.97
CA PHE A 541 9.90 -8.48 -4.52
C PHE A 541 8.93 -8.03 -5.61
N GLY A 542 9.06 -8.60 -6.81
CA GLY A 542 8.14 -8.42 -7.93
C GLY A 542 7.15 -9.57 -8.03
N ARG A 543 5.85 -9.24 -8.02
CA ARG A 543 4.75 -10.21 -8.17
C ARG A 543 3.72 -9.81 -9.22
N HIS A 544 4.16 -9.05 -10.21
CA HIS A 544 3.30 -8.48 -11.25
C HIS A 544 3.21 -9.36 -12.51
N THR A 545 3.95 -10.47 -12.52
CA THR A 545 4.11 -11.41 -13.63
C THR A 545 3.91 -12.84 -13.12
N LEU A 546 3.71 -13.79 -14.04
CA LEU A 546 3.47 -15.21 -13.74
C LEU A 546 4.62 -15.82 -12.93
N ASN A 547 5.86 -15.55 -13.35
CA ASN A 547 7.03 -15.83 -12.52
C ASN A 547 7.35 -14.59 -11.69
N THR A 548 7.46 -14.77 -10.37
CA THR A 548 7.87 -13.71 -9.45
C THR A 548 9.35 -13.36 -9.62
N THR A 549 9.75 -12.17 -9.21
CA THR A 549 11.13 -11.67 -9.38
C THR A 549 11.64 -11.04 -8.10
N PHE A 550 12.96 -10.90 -7.98
CA PHE A 550 13.57 -10.06 -6.96
C PHE A 550 14.72 -9.26 -7.55
N HIS A 551 14.76 -7.98 -7.22
CA HIS A 551 15.77 -7.05 -7.70
C HIS A 551 16.48 -6.40 -6.51
N VAL A 552 17.80 -6.26 -6.59
CA VAL A 552 18.57 -5.49 -5.61
C VAL A 552 19.78 -4.86 -6.26
N GLY A 553 20.07 -3.61 -5.91
CA GLY A 553 21.14 -2.85 -6.55
C GLY A 553 21.26 -1.44 -6.00
N LEU A 554 22.06 -0.62 -6.67
CA LEU A 554 22.26 0.78 -6.32
C LEU A 554 22.17 1.66 -7.56
N GLN A 555 21.71 2.88 -7.36
CA GLN A 555 21.85 3.97 -8.32
C GLN A 555 22.80 5.04 -7.81
N ASP A 556 23.25 5.89 -8.72
CA ASP A 556 24.25 6.92 -8.49
C ASP A 556 25.55 6.34 -7.91
N ILE A 557 26.10 5.31 -8.56
CA ILE A 557 27.41 4.75 -8.23
C ILE A 557 28.47 5.16 -9.25
N SER A 558 29.74 5.07 -8.85
CA SER A 558 30.85 5.19 -9.80
C SER A 558 30.85 3.97 -10.73
N LYS A 559 31.22 4.19 -12.01
CA LYS A 559 31.41 3.11 -12.99
C LYS A 559 32.37 2.03 -12.49
N ASN A 560 33.36 2.40 -11.68
CA ASN A 560 34.36 1.49 -11.13
C ASN A 560 33.86 0.67 -9.93
N ASP A 561 32.71 1.03 -9.33
CA ASP A 561 32.14 0.32 -8.18
C ASP A 561 31.13 -0.77 -8.59
N VAL A 562 30.87 -0.97 -9.89
CA VAL A 562 29.89 -1.97 -10.39
C VAL A 562 30.20 -3.37 -9.87
N ASP A 563 31.42 -3.86 -10.09
CA ASP A 563 31.83 -5.19 -9.64
C ASP A 563 31.82 -5.33 -8.12
N ARG A 564 32.15 -4.24 -7.42
CA ARG A 564 32.08 -4.18 -5.96
C ARG A 564 30.65 -4.36 -5.46
N VAL A 565 29.67 -3.72 -6.08
CA VAL A 565 28.24 -3.86 -5.71
C VAL A 565 27.75 -5.29 -5.96
N VAL A 566 28.05 -5.86 -7.12
CA VAL A 566 27.67 -7.25 -7.45
C VAL A 566 28.27 -8.24 -6.45
N LYS A 567 29.55 -8.05 -6.09
CA LYS A 567 30.24 -8.87 -5.09
C LYS A 567 29.59 -8.76 -3.71
N ILE A 568 29.26 -7.54 -3.26
CA ILE A 568 28.57 -7.33 -1.99
C ILE A 568 27.22 -8.06 -1.99
N ILE A 569 26.49 -8.07 -3.11
CA ILE A 569 25.21 -8.75 -3.21
C ILE A 569 25.37 -10.26 -2.99
N ASP A 570 26.32 -10.89 -3.71
CA ASP A 570 26.58 -12.32 -3.58
C ASP A 570 27.07 -12.70 -2.17
N GLU A 571 27.99 -11.94 -1.58
CA GLU A 571 28.47 -12.14 -0.21
C GLU A 571 27.36 -11.98 0.83
N THR A 572 26.38 -11.10 0.57
CA THR A 572 25.24 -10.88 1.46
C THR A 572 24.30 -12.08 1.47
N PHE A 573 23.97 -12.63 0.31
CA PHE A 573 23.18 -13.86 0.26
C PHE A 573 23.88 -15.04 0.94
N GLN A 574 25.20 -15.18 0.75
CA GLN A 574 25.99 -16.23 1.43
C GLN A 574 25.95 -16.07 2.96
N GLU A 575 26.06 -14.84 3.45
CA GLU A 575 25.98 -14.56 4.88
C GLU A 575 24.58 -14.86 5.44
N VAL A 576 23.52 -14.42 4.75
CA VAL A 576 22.13 -14.63 5.17
C VAL A 576 21.77 -16.11 5.15
N ALA A 577 22.19 -16.87 4.13
CA ALA A 577 21.99 -18.32 4.09
C ALA A 577 22.65 -19.04 5.27
N ARG A 578 23.80 -18.54 5.74
CA ARG A 578 24.53 -19.12 6.88
C ARG A 578 23.96 -18.70 8.24
N LYS A 579 23.64 -17.41 8.41
CA LYS A 579 23.28 -16.82 9.71
C LYS A 579 21.77 -16.74 9.95
N GLY A 580 20.97 -16.68 8.90
CA GLY A 580 19.54 -16.40 8.97
C GLY A 580 19.24 -14.93 9.32
N PHE A 581 18.01 -14.71 9.78
CA PHE A 581 17.49 -13.41 10.18
C PHE A 581 17.30 -13.36 11.70
N GLU A 582 17.37 -12.17 12.28
CA GLU A 582 17.07 -11.99 13.70
C GLU A 582 15.57 -12.17 13.95
N GLN A 583 15.20 -12.91 15.00
CA GLN A 583 13.79 -13.18 15.32
C GLN A 583 12.96 -11.90 15.50
N SER A 584 13.55 -10.86 16.11
CA SER A 584 12.89 -9.56 16.29
C SER A 584 12.51 -8.88 14.96
N GLN A 585 13.29 -9.11 13.89
CA GLN A 585 13.00 -8.57 12.56
C GLN A 585 11.84 -9.34 11.91
N ILE A 586 11.83 -10.67 12.07
CA ILE A 586 10.73 -11.52 11.62
C ILE A 586 9.43 -11.10 12.32
N ASP A 587 9.46 -11.01 13.66
CA ASP A 587 8.29 -10.62 14.46
C ASP A 587 7.78 -9.22 14.08
N ALA A 588 8.68 -8.26 13.83
CA ALA A 588 8.31 -6.92 13.41
C ALA A 588 7.64 -6.90 12.03
N LEU A 589 8.16 -7.68 11.07
CA LEU A 589 7.57 -7.79 9.73
C LEU A 589 6.18 -8.45 9.77
N LEU A 590 6.04 -9.55 10.52
CA LEU A 590 4.74 -10.21 10.68
C LEU A 590 3.72 -9.28 11.35
N HIS A 591 4.15 -8.48 12.33
CA HIS A 591 3.30 -7.47 12.94
C HIS A 591 2.90 -6.36 11.95
N GLN A 592 3.81 -5.94 11.07
CA GLN A 592 3.50 -4.98 10.01
C GLN A 592 2.44 -5.52 9.04
N PHE A 593 2.52 -6.79 8.65
CA PHE A 593 1.48 -7.44 7.85
C PHE A 593 0.15 -7.50 8.59
N GLU A 594 0.14 -7.87 9.88
CA GLU A 594 -1.07 -7.88 10.71
C GLU A 594 -1.73 -6.48 10.79
N LEU A 595 -0.94 -5.42 10.96
CA LEU A 595 -1.43 -4.04 10.96
C LEU A 595 -2.00 -3.63 9.59
N GLY A 596 -1.35 -4.04 8.50
CA GLY A 596 -1.82 -3.80 7.14
C GLY A 596 -3.20 -4.41 6.88
N ILE A 597 -3.45 -5.62 7.38
CA ILE A 597 -4.74 -6.32 7.28
C ILE A 597 -5.83 -5.58 8.06
N LYS A 598 -5.50 -5.12 9.27
CA LYS A 598 -6.48 -4.46 10.13
C LYS A 598 -6.84 -3.06 9.64
N HIS A 599 -5.94 -2.40 8.91
CA HIS A 599 -6.13 -1.04 8.43
C HIS A 599 -7.40 -0.90 7.58
N GLN A 600 -8.21 0.10 7.92
CA GLN A 600 -9.47 0.40 7.23
C GLN A 600 -9.24 1.54 6.24
N ASP A 601 -9.52 1.27 4.97
CA ASP A 601 -9.30 2.19 3.86
C ASP A 601 -10.62 2.53 3.15
N GLU A 602 -10.77 3.77 2.67
CA GLU A 602 -11.98 4.22 1.94
C GLU A 602 -12.12 3.59 0.55
N ASN A 603 -10.99 3.18 -0.06
CA ASN A 603 -10.91 2.52 -1.36
C ASN A 603 -10.57 1.02 -1.21
N PHE A 604 -10.99 0.41 -0.09
CA PHE A 604 -10.65 -0.97 0.24
C PHE A 604 -11.03 -1.98 -0.85
N GLY A 605 -12.22 -1.85 -1.46
CA GLY A 605 -12.63 -2.73 -2.55
C GLY A 605 -11.70 -2.68 -3.77
N LEU A 606 -11.23 -1.48 -4.14
CA LEU A 606 -10.29 -1.29 -5.25
C LEU A 606 -8.92 -1.86 -4.90
N LYS A 607 -8.45 -1.69 -3.66
CA LYS A 607 -7.20 -2.29 -3.17
C LYS A 607 -7.23 -3.82 -3.18
N ILE A 608 -8.38 -4.43 -2.84
CA ILE A 608 -8.56 -5.88 -2.93
C ILE A 608 -8.34 -6.35 -4.37
N ILE A 609 -9.10 -5.81 -5.33
CA ILE A 609 -9.00 -6.32 -6.70
C ILE A 609 -7.63 -6.05 -7.32
N LEU A 610 -7.04 -4.87 -7.09
CA LEU A 610 -5.68 -4.57 -7.56
C LEU A 610 -4.61 -5.48 -6.91
N GLY A 611 -4.86 -5.96 -5.70
CA GLY A 611 -3.99 -6.92 -5.01
C GLY A 611 -4.16 -8.37 -5.48
N LEU A 612 -5.37 -8.74 -5.90
CA LEU A 612 -5.73 -10.11 -6.29
C LEU A 612 -5.57 -10.39 -7.78
N ILE A 613 -5.71 -9.37 -8.64
CA ILE A 613 -5.82 -9.60 -10.08
C ILE A 613 -4.59 -10.31 -10.66
N TYR A 614 -3.40 -10.01 -10.16
CA TYR A 614 -2.15 -10.65 -10.59
C TYR A 614 -2.17 -12.16 -10.41
N SER A 615 -2.64 -12.68 -9.27
CA SER A 615 -2.71 -14.13 -9.07
C SER A 615 -3.94 -14.71 -9.78
N TRP A 616 -5.08 -14.00 -9.72
CA TRP A 616 -6.35 -14.50 -10.22
C TRP A 616 -6.40 -14.67 -11.75
N ILE A 617 -5.74 -13.77 -12.48
CA ILE A 617 -5.65 -13.87 -13.96
C ILE A 617 -4.78 -15.05 -14.40
N HIS A 618 -3.96 -15.60 -13.50
CA HIS A 618 -3.12 -16.78 -13.72
C HIS A 618 -3.74 -18.08 -13.17
N ASP A 619 -5.05 -18.06 -12.95
CA ASP A 619 -5.87 -19.17 -12.46
C ASP A 619 -5.57 -19.61 -11.02
N THR A 620 -4.92 -18.73 -10.25
CA THR A 620 -4.83 -18.89 -8.80
C THR A 620 -6.16 -18.56 -8.14
N ASP A 621 -6.52 -19.28 -7.08
CA ASP A 621 -7.73 -18.99 -6.34
C ASP A 621 -7.63 -17.66 -5.56
N PRO A 622 -8.48 -16.66 -5.86
CA PRO A 622 -8.41 -15.37 -5.20
C PRO A 622 -8.86 -15.42 -3.74
N ILE A 623 -9.70 -16.39 -3.35
CA ILE A 623 -10.17 -16.53 -1.96
C ILE A 623 -9.02 -16.98 -1.05
N ASP A 624 -8.24 -17.97 -1.48
CA ASP A 624 -7.04 -18.39 -0.75
C ASP A 624 -6.07 -17.23 -0.49
N SER A 625 -5.88 -16.33 -1.46
CA SER A 625 -5.03 -15.13 -1.32
C SER A 625 -5.53 -14.12 -0.28
N LEU A 626 -6.83 -14.13 0.09
CA LEU A 626 -7.41 -13.28 1.12
C LEU A 626 -7.27 -13.86 2.54
N GLN A 627 -6.99 -15.16 2.69
CA GLN A 627 -6.91 -15.85 3.98
C GLN A 627 -5.53 -15.68 4.63
N ILE A 628 -5.16 -14.44 4.96
CA ILE A 628 -3.79 -14.16 5.43
C ILE A 628 -3.52 -14.76 6.81
N THR A 629 -4.53 -14.85 7.68
CA THR A 629 -4.36 -15.49 9.00
C THR A 629 -3.95 -16.96 8.87
N LYS A 630 -4.55 -17.70 7.93
CA LYS A 630 -4.16 -19.08 7.60
C LYS A 630 -2.69 -19.17 7.19
N TYR A 631 -2.21 -18.21 6.41
CA TYR A 631 -0.80 -18.16 5.99
C TYR A 631 0.16 -17.84 7.13
N LEU A 632 -0.21 -16.92 8.03
CA LEU A 632 0.58 -16.59 9.21
C LEU A 632 0.68 -17.78 10.19
N GLU A 633 -0.43 -18.50 10.41
CA GLU A 633 -0.44 -19.71 11.23
C GLU A 633 0.44 -20.80 10.62
N LYS A 634 0.27 -21.08 9.33
CA LYS A 634 1.11 -22.02 8.59
C LYS A 634 2.59 -21.64 8.66
N PHE A 635 2.91 -20.34 8.58
CA PHE A 635 4.28 -19.85 8.71
C PHE A 635 4.89 -20.14 10.08
N ASN A 636 4.16 -19.86 11.16
CA ASN A 636 4.64 -20.15 12.49
C ASN A 636 4.85 -21.65 12.72
N ASP A 637 3.94 -22.49 12.20
CA ASP A 637 4.07 -23.95 12.28
C ASP A 637 5.29 -24.46 11.51
N GLU A 638 5.50 -23.99 10.28
CA GLU A 638 6.64 -24.40 9.44
C GLU A 638 7.98 -23.89 9.99
N MET A 639 8.03 -22.67 10.54
CA MET A 639 9.22 -22.15 11.24
C MET A 639 9.56 -22.96 12.50
N THR A 640 8.54 -23.47 13.20
CA THR A 640 8.74 -24.34 14.38
C THR A 640 9.31 -25.69 13.97
N LYS A 641 8.83 -26.26 12.86
CA LYS A 641 9.32 -27.54 12.32
C LYS A 641 10.73 -27.42 11.73
N ASN A 642 10.98 -26.33 11.01
CA ASN A 642 12.27 -26.04 10.38
C ASN A 642 12.73 -24.61 10.72
N PRO A 643 13.56 -24.42 11.75
CA PRO A 643 14.13 -23.12 12.09
C PRO A 643 15.03 -22.52 11.00
N ARG A 644 15.43 -23.31 10.00
CA ARG A 644 16.22 -22.87 8.85
C ARG A 644 15.39 -22.56 7.60
N LEU A 645 14.05 -22.60 7.69
CA LEU A 645 13.15 -22.43 6.55
C LEU A 645 13.51 -21.21 5.68
N LEU A 646 13.75 -20.04 6.29
CA LEU A 646 14.08 -18.82 5.55
C LEU A 646 15.47 -18.90 4.88
N GLN A 647 16.44 -19.50 5.55
CA GLN A 647 17.77 -19.75 4.97
C GLN A 647 17.67 -20.69 3.77
N ASP A 648 16.86 -21.75 3.87
CA ASP A 648 16.68 -22.73 2.79
C ASP A 648 16.04 -22.08 1.55
N ILE A 649 15.10 -21.15 1.75
CA ILE A 649 14.54 -20.33 0.67
C ILE A 649 15.64 -19.46 0.04
N VAL A 650 16.49 -18.82 0.84
CA VAL A 650 17.59 -18.00 0.31
C VAL A 650 18.58 -18.84 -0.51
N GLU A 651 18.94 -20.02 -0.01
CA GLU A 651 19.82 -20.95 -0.72
C GLU A 651 19.21 -21.41 -2.06
N LYS A 652 17.93 -21.81 -2.04
CA LYS A 652 17.20 -22.29 -3.23
C LYS A 652 17.10 -21.21 -4.31
N TYR A 653 16.68 -20.01 -3.93
CA TYR A 653 16.25 -18.98 -4.89
C TYR A 653 17.31 -17.97 -5.28
N PHE A 654 18.37 -17.80 -4.49
CA PHE A 654 19.41 -16.81 -4.78
C PHE A 654 20.80 -17.43 -4.97
N LEU A 655 21.19 -18.41 -4.14
CA LEU A 655 22.53 -19.02 -4.25
C LEU A 655 22.63 -20.11 -5.32
N LYS A 656 21.59 -20.93 -5.48
CA LYS A 656 21.53 -22.04 -6.46
C LYS A 656 20.87 -21.64 -7.78
N ASN A 657 20.44 -20.39 -7.91
CA ASN A 657 19.67 -19.91 -9.05
C ASN A 657 20.58 -19.28 -10.11
N ASN A 658 20.67 -19.93 -11.27
CA ASN A 658 21.43 -19.44 -12.41
C ASN A 658 20.66 -18.45 -13.28
N HIS A 659 19.35 -18.28 -13.04
CA HIS A 659 18.52 -17.27 -13.72
C HIS A 659 18.69 -15.90 -13.07
N LYS A 660 19.93 -15.42 -13.12
CA LYS A 660 20.43 -14.16 -12.55
C LYS A 660 20.83 -13.22 -13.69
N LEU A 661 20.28 -12.01 -13.69
CA LEU A 661 20.60 -10.94 -14.62
C LEU A 661 21.34 -9.81 -13.89
N ILE A 662 22.51 -9.41 -14.39
CA ILE A 662 23.22 -8.21 -13.94
C ILE A 662 22.95 -7.11 -14.96
N ALA A 663 22.22 -6.07 -14.57
CA ALA A 663 21.85 -4.97 -15.45
C ALA A 663 22.57 -3.69 -15.03
N THR A 664 23.40 -3.15 -15.92
CA THR A 664 24.13 -1.89 -15.70
C THR A 664 23.62 -0.84 -16.66
N MET A 665 23.23 0.33 -16.14
CA MET A 665 22.78 1.46 -16.94
C MET A 665 23.71 2.65 -16.77
N ASN A 666 24.08 3.25 -17.91
CA ASN A 666 24.94 4.42 -17.99
C ASN A 666 24.27 5.55 -18.78
N ILE A 667 24.68 6.78 -18.50
CA ILE A 667 24.28 7.95 -19.31
C ILE A 667 24.93 7.87 -20.69
N ASP A 668 24.13 8.13 -21.72
CA ASP A 668 24.57 8.43 -23.09
C ASP A 668 24.16 9.87 -23.41
N GLU A 669 25.14 10.77 -23.56
CA GLU A 669 24.91 12.19 -23.82
C GLU A 669 24.14 12.43 -25.13
N GLU A 670 24.24 11.50 -26.08
CA GLU A 670 23.56 11.58 -27.36
C GLU A 670 22.22 10.81 -27.37
N TYR A 671 21.77 10.26 -26.24
CA TYR A 671 20.58 9.39 -26.17
C TYR A 671 19.33 10.06 -26.75
N SER A 672 19.07 11.30 -26.33
CA SER A 672 17.90 12.07 -26.77
C SER A 672 17.97 12.40 -28.26
N GLU A 673 19.17 12.67 -28.78
CA GLU A 673 19.39 12.97 -30.19
C GLU A 673 19.25 11.71 -31.06
N LYS A 674 19.84 10.59 -30.63
CA LYS A 674 19.65 9.27 -31.28
C LYS A 674 18.18 8.87 -31.35
N LYS A 675 17.40 9.10 -30.28
CA LYS A 675 15.95 8.86 -30.28
C LYS A 675 15.21 9.75 -31.29
N LYS A 676 15.51 11.05 -31.34
CA LYS A 676 14.91 11.98 -32.32
C LYS A 676 15.24 11.58 -33.76
N GLN A 677 16.49 11.17 -34.02
CA GLN A 677 16.92 10.71 -35.33
C GLN A 677 16.18 9.44 -35.77
N LYS A 678 16.06 8.45 -34.88
CA LYS A 678 15.28 7.25 -35.15
C LYS A 678 13.80 7.54 -35.41
N GLU A 679 13.19 8.44 -34.63
CA GLU A 679 11.81 8.87 -34.85
C GLU A 679 11.62 9.54 -36.21
N SER A 680 12.56 10.42 -36.60
CA SER A 680 12.57 11.07 -37.91
C SER A 680 12.73 10.05 -39.05
N GLN A 681 13.64 9.09 -38.90
CA GLN A 681 13.84 8.00 -39.86
C GLN A 681 12.59 7.12 -39.99
N LEU A 682 11.95 6.76 -38.87
CA LEU A 682 10.71 6.00 -38.86
C LEU A 682 9.59 6.78 -39.56
N CYS A 683 9.45 8.07 -39.27
CA CYS A 683 8.47 8.94 -39.93
C CYS A 683 8.69 8.97 -41.46
N GLN A 684 9.93 9.15 -41.91
CA GLN A 684 10.28 9.13 -43.34
C GLN A 684 9.99 7.77 -43.99
N GLN A 685 10.29 6.67 -43.29
CA GLN A 685 9.98 5.31 -43.76
C GLN A 685 8.47 5.13 -43.96
N LEU A 686 7.65 5.50 -42.97
CA LEU A 686 6.19 5.41 -43.05
C LEU A 686 5.62 6.30 -44.17
N ILE A 687 6.15 7.52 -44.33
CA ILE A 687 5.75 8.44 -45.41
C ILE A 687 6.09 7.84 -46.78
N SER A 688 7.24 7.18 -46.94
CA SER A 688 7.64 6.57 -48.22
C SER A 688 6.83 5.33 -48.58
N GLN A 689 6.29 4.61 -47.58
CA GLN A 689 5.35 3.52 -47.79
C GLN A 689 3.94 4.00 -48.14
N CYS A 690 3.61 5.26 -47.84
CA CYS A 690 2.33 5.84 -48.18
C CYS A 690 2.25 6.16 -49.68
N LYS A 691 1.37 5.46 -50.40
CA LYS A 691 1.15 5.67 -51.84
C LYS A 691 0.50 7.01 -52.15
N ASP A 692 -0.24 7.58 -51.20
CA ASP A 692 -1.01 8.80 -51.38
C ASP A 692 -0.90 9.73 -50.17
N LYS A 693 -0.03 10.74 -50.27
CA LYS A 693 0.12 11.76 -49.22
C LYS A 693 -1.11 12.66 -49.10
N GLN A 694 -1.91 12.78 -50.16
CA GLN A 694 -3.16 13.54 -50.10
C GLN A 694 -4.15 12.89 -49.14
N LEU A 695 -4.17 11.55 -49.09
CA LEU A 695 -5.01 10.80 -48.13
C LEU A 695 -4.64 11.10 -46.67
N ILE A 696 -3.36 11.35 -46.36
CA ILE A 696 -2.93 11.76 -44.99
C ILE A 696 -3.57 13.10 -44.63
N TYR A 697 -3.51 14.07 -45.54
CA TYR A 697 -4.10 15.39 -45.35
C TYR A 697 -5.63 15.30 -45.19
N GLU A 698 -6.31 14.57 -46.07
CA GLU A 698 -7.77 14.37 -46.02
C GLU A 698 -8.23 13.69 -44.73
N LYS A 699 -7.54 12.62 -44.31
CA LYS A 699 -7.84 11.96 -43.03
C LYS A 699 -7.58 12.88 -41.82
N GLY A 700 -6.54 13.73 -41.88
CA GLY A 700 -6.28 14.74 -40.85
C GLY A 700 -7.43 15.74 -40.71
N LEU A 701 -7.90 16.31 -41.82
CA LEU A 701 -9.04 17.23 -41.84
C LEU A 701 -10.34 16.56 -41.37
N GLU A 702 -10.61 15.35 -41.82
CA GLU A 702 -11.80 14.60 -41.39
C GLU A 702 -11.74 14.27 -39.89
N LEU A 703 -10.57 13.91 -39.36
CA LEU A 703 -10.39 13.73 -37.92
C LEU A 703 -10.69 15.03 -37.17
N GLN A 704 -10.12 16.16 -37.58
CA GLN A 704 -10.35 17.45 -36.94
C GLN A 704 -11.83 17.85 -36.96
N LYS A 705 -12.51 17.61 -38.08
CA LYS A 705 -13.94 17.83 -38.24
C LYS A 705 -14.74 16.97 -37.28
N ARG A 706 -14.45 15.67 -37.19
CA ARG A 706 -15.07 14.76 -36.21
C ARG A 706 -14.80 15.18 -34.77
N GLN A 707 -13.60 15.69 -34.50
CA GLN A 707 -13.22 16.15 -33.17
C GLN A 707 -14.04 17.36 -32.72
N SER A 708 -14.37 18.24 -33.66
CA SER A 708 -15.11 19.48 -33.46
C SER A 708 -16.63 19.32 -33.62
N ALA A 709 -17.08 18.19 -34.16
CA ALA A 709 -18.49 17.94 -34.42
C ALA A 709 -19.30 17.88 -33.11
N PRO A 710 -20.46 18.56 -33.03
CA PRO A 710 -21.40 18.40 -31.92
C PRO A 710 -21.78 16.93 -31.75
N GLN A 711 -21.79 16.46 -30.50
CA GLN A 711 -22.11 15.07 -30.17
C GLN A 711 -23.44 15.02 -29.43
N ASN A 712 -24.32 14.09 -29.80
CA ASN A 712 -25.49 13.80 -28.99
C ASN A 712 -25.04 13.09 -27.70
N VAL A 713 -25.10 13.80 -26.57
CA VAL A 713 -24.73 13.26 -25.25
C VAL A 713 -25.94 12.79 -24.44
N ASP A 714 -27.15 12.94 -24.96
CA ASP A 714 -28.39 12.55 -24.29
C ASP A 714 -28.56 11.03 -24.25
N VAL A 715 -27.82 10.31 -25.10
CA VAL A 715 -27.71 8.83 -25.06
C VAL A 715 -27.01 8.32 -23.80
N LEU A 716 -26.21 9.16 -23.13
CA LEU A 716 -25.51 8.77 -21.91
C LEU A 716 -26.44 8.85 -20.71
N PRO A 717 -26.34 7.91 -19.74
CA PRO A 717 -27.04 8.07 -18.49
C PRO A 717 -26.52 9.29 -17.72
N THR A 718 -27.34 9.86 -16.85
CA THR A 718 -26.93 10.93 -15.94
C THR A 718 -27.61 10.80 -14.60
N LEU A 719 -26.89 11.16 -13.56
CA LEU A 719 -27.52 11.52 -12.30
C LEU A 719 -28.22 12.88 -12.44
N SER A 720 -29.15 13.09 -11.52
CA SER A 720 -29.90 14.32 -11.32
C SER A 720 -29.49 14.96 -10.00
N ILE A 721 -29.78 16.25 -9.83
CA ILE A 721 -29.53 16.96 -8.55
C ILE A 721 -30.29 16.28 -7.40
N THR A 722 -31.42 15.63 -7.67
CA THR A 722 -32.18 14.88 -6.65
C THR A 722 -31.50 13.59 -6.20
N ASP A 723 -30.52 13.08 -6.95
CA ASP A 723 -29.72 11.91 -6.57
C ASP A 723 -28.59 12.26 -5.57
N ILE A 724 -28.38 13.56 -5.29
CA ILE A 724 -27.38 14.05 -4.33
C ILE A 724 -28.01 14.20 -2.94
N ASP A 725 -27.37 13.60 -1.94
CA ASP A 725 -27.80 13.75 -0.55
C ASP A 725 -27.79 15.22 -0.11
N LYS A 726 -28.97 15.74 0.27
CA LYS A 726 -29.12 17.14 0.71
C LYS A 726 -28.40 17.47 2.01
N LYS A 727 -27.95 16.47 2.78
CA LYS A 727 -27.32 16.63 4.09
C LYS A 727 -25.94 16.00 4.08
N ALA A 728 -24.92 16.80 4.40
CA ALA A 728 -23.59 16.28 4.67
C ALA A 728 -23.58 15.39 5.91
N ILE A 729 -22.89 14.26 5.82
CA ILE A 729 -22.69 13.36 6.97
C ILE A 729 -21.77 14.07 7.97
N ARG A 730 -22.26 14.30 9.19
CA ARG A 730 -21.46 14.84 10.30
C ARG A 730 -21.04 13.69 11.20
N VAL A 731 -19.73 13.53 11.40
CA VAL A 731 -19.19 12.54 12.33
C VAL A 731 -19.18 13.13 13.74
N PRO A 732 -19.73 12.44 14.75
CA PRO A 732 -19.70 12.93 16.12
C PRO A 732 -18.26 12.97 16.65
N ILE A 733 -17.85 14.10 17.20
CA ILE A 733 -16.53 14.30 17.81
C ILE A 733 -16.76 14.62 19.28
N ILE A 734 -16.08 13.87 20.15
CA ILE A 734 -16.01 14.16 21.58
C ILE A 734 -14.84 15.10 21.79
N GLN A 735 -15.13 16.30 22.25
CA GLN A 735 -14.13 17.30 22.58
C GLN A 735 -13.71 17.15 24.05
N GLY A 736 -12.43 17.33 24.33
CA GLY A 736 -11.88 17.21 25.68
C GLY A 736 -10.61 18.02 25.85
N GLN A 737 -10.06 17.98 27.07
CA GLN A 737 -8.84 18.68 27.43
C GLN A 737 -8.00 17.83 28.38
N ILE A 738 -6.71 17.69 28.08
CA ILE A 738 -5.73 17.04 28.95
C ILE A 738 -4.68 18.09 29.32
N GLY A 739 -4.71 18.56 30.57
CA GLY A 739 -3.89 19.69 31.00
C GLY A 739 -4.24 20.95 30.20
N ASN A 740 -3.27 21.50 29.47
CA ASN A 740 -3.48 22.67 28.61
C ASN A 740 -3.67 22.29 27.12
N THR A 741 -3.77 21.00 26.81
CA THR A 741 -3.87 20.51 25.44
C THR A 741 -5.30 20.10 25.14
N TYR A 742 -5.86 20.65 24.08
CA TYR A 742 -7.15 20.25 23.54
C TYR A 742 -7.05 18.88 22.87
N VAL A 743 -8.06 18.03 23.07
CA VAL A 743 -8.11 16.67 22.55
C VAL A 743 -9.43 16.46 21.83
N GLN A 744 -9.36 15.84 20.65
CA GLN A 744 -10.52 15.36 19.91
C GLN A 744 -10.50 13.84 19.91
N LEU A 745 -11.59 13.24 20.38
CA LEU A 745 -11.83 11.80 20.29
C LEU A 745 -12.95 11.55 19.29
N CYS A 746 -12.68 10.66 18.33
CA CYS A 746 -13.64 10.24 17.32
C CYS A 746 -13.76 8.71 17.39
N GLU A 747 -14.86 8.22 17.95
CA GLU A 747 -15.12 6.79 18.05
C GLU A 747 -15.59 6.27 16.69
N GLN A 748 -14.81 5.35 16.09
CA GLN A 748 -15.06 4.79 14.76
C GLN A 748 -14.76 3.28 14.75
N PRO A 749 -15.35 2.49 13.83
CA PRO A 749 -15.09 1.04 13.72
C PRO A 749 -13.73 0.75 13.07
N THR A 750 -12.63 1.13 13.73
CA THR A 750 -11.24 1.08 13.24
C THR A 750 -10.60 -0.31 13.18
N ASN A 751 -11.38 -1.37 13.32
CA ASN A 751 -10.91 -2.76 13.39
C ASN A 751 -9.77 -2.99 14.41
N GLY A 752 -9.87 -2.36 15.59
CA GLY A 752 -8.91 -2.53 16.68
C GLY A 752 -7.65 -1.66 16.56
N ILE A 753 -7.60 -0.73 15.60
CA ILE A 753 -6.51 0.24 15.46
C ILE A 753 -6.85 1.54 16.18
N ILE A 754 -5.85 2.16 16.81
CA ILE A 754 -5.96 3.51 17.38
C ILE A 754 -5.15 4.45 16.49
N TYR A 755 -5.81 5.46 15.95
CA TYR A 755 -5.15 6.51 15.16
C TYR A 755 -4.86 7.70 16.08
N PHE A 756 -3.58 8.03 16.23
CA PHE A 756 -3.14 9.18 17.01
C PHE A 756 -2.57 10.26 16.09
N ARG A 757 -3.03 11.51 16.27
CA ARG A 757 -2.50 12.69 15.60
C ARG A 757 -2.23 13.76 16.62
N CYS A 758 -1.08 14.41 16.51
CA CYS A 758 -0.70 15.57 17.33
C CYS A 758 -0.39 16.73 16.38
N LEU A 759 -1.00 17.89 16.63
CA LEU A 759 -0.73 19.10 15.87
C LEU A 759 0.11 20.05 16.73
N LEU A 760 1.29 20.37 16.23
CA LEU A 760 2.22 21.31 16.86
C LEU A 760 2.16 22.63 16.10
N ASN A 761 1.83 23.72 16.81
CA ASN A 761 1.84 25.06 16.23
C ASN A 761 3.30 25.50 16.01
N THR A 762 3.65 25.89 14.78
CA THR A 762 4.98 26.34 14.39
C THR A 762 5.09 27.86 14.29
N PHE A 763 4.10 28.61 14.79
CA PHE A 763 4.07 30.08 14.75
C PHE A 763 5.31 30.71 15.42
N GLU A 764 5.73 30.18 16.58
CA GLU A 764 6.90 30.68 17.32
C GLU A 764 8.24 30.21 16.74
N LEU A 765 8.23 29.33 15.73
CA LEU A 765 9.46 28.90 15.07
C LEU A 765 10.03 30.07 14.26
N PRO A 766 11.29 30.48 14.48
CA PRO A 766 11.95 31.51 13.67
C PRO A 766 11.82 31.20 12.18
N ASN A 767 11.57 32.22 11.35
CA ASN A 767 11.34 32.03 9.91
C ASN A 767 12.51 31.31 9.21
N GLU A 768 13.74 31.58 9.64
CA GLU A 768 14.97 30.92 9.16
C GLU A 768 14.96 29.40 9.36
N LEU A 769 14.24 28.89 10.38
CA LEU A 769 14.15 27.45 10.67
C LEU A 769 12.97 26.77 9.96
N LYS A 770 12.01 27.53 9.42
CA LYS A 770 10.82 26.96 8.76
C LYS A 770 11.20 26.20 7.48
N SER A 771 12.20 26.67 6.74
CA SER A 771 12.72 26.00 5.53
C SER A 771 13.30 24.61 5.83
N TYR A 772 13.82 24.38 7.04
CA TYR A 772 14.38 23.09 7.48
C TYR A 772 13.33 22.15 8.07
N LEU A 773 12.10 22.61 8.31
CA LEU A 773 11.05 21.80 8.93
C LEU A 773 10.72 20.51 8.13
N PRO A 774 10.64 20.52 6.78
CA PRO A 774 10.43 19.29 6.02
C PRO A 774 11.54 18.25 6.24
N LEU A 775 12.81 18.70 6.26
CA LEU A 775 13.96 17.83 6.51
C LEU A 775 13.94 17.28 7.94
N PHE A 776 13.66 18.14 8.92
CA PHE A 776 13.55 17.73 10.32
C PHE A 776 12.45 16.68 10.52
N ILE A 777 11.26 16.87 9.94
CA ILE A 777 10.15 15.92 10.03
C ILE A 777 10.54 14.57 9.43
N ASN A 778 11.22 14.58 8.28
CA ASN A 778 11.67 13.35 7.60
C ASN A 778 12.68 12.55 8.45
N ILE A 779 13.59 13.22 9.15
CA ILE A 779 14.65 12.56 9.94
C ILE A 779 14.16 12.17 11.34
N LEU A 780 13.22 12.90 11.95
CA LEU A 780 12.80 12.69 13.34
C LEU A 780 12.24 11.28 13.63
N THR A 781 11.62 10.66 12.64
CA THR A 781 10.95 9.35 12.76
C THR A 781 11.74 8.18 12.19
N LYS A 782 12.96 8.45 11.70
CA LYS A 782 13.96 7.43 11.35
C LYS A 782 14.87 7.23 12.56
#